data_AF-A0A353MGJ0-F1
#
_entry.id   AF-A0A353MGJ0-F1
#
_cell.length_a   1.000
_cell.length_b   1.000
_cell.length_c   1.000
_cell.angle_alpha   90.00
_cell.angle_beta   90.00
_cell.angle_gamma   90.00
#
_symmetry.space_group_name_H-M   'P 1'
#
loop_
_entity.id
_entity.type
_entity.pdbx_description
1 polymer ?
#
loop_
_entity_poly.entity_id
_entity_poly.type
_entity_poly.pdbx_seq_one_letter_code
_entity_poly.pdbx_strand_id
1 'polypeptide(L)'
;MKNSNDDFPGCERKDGGSDDWQPTRFPYIKRLTPEYERAIGQLPLLNIDSLLIPSPYILDKTIDVDYEHSLVWDEKGELLGYLLVYATPDQKKFHIYRQVTSPFGRGKGIGTALARYLAHTVAPDSHIYLYVWDKLITSIDFFKSNGFRIEDAIVYRRMKFLLMSVTAQTLRERVVAAKRKEVSVVEELSRVRHDVKKSLKVLFDMTAMLSVDNFNTVAENINRETTTLLNILNMYEDKIHLSQKVSLKELITERIIPFIEAVDSSCEVRLVLRSKIEPVGGGYVSYSRALINIVSNALDAIRSAQRRGLVEFVLEQQDDEVTLAITDNGIGIAEERLEMGADQVPLFVGKSTKGSPTGKGIGTRQIYSTFGADRIAVESRAGEFTRWTISLRKSTTRETVLLADLFSRYARFMKSSQKIGLTRESSRTEVSIFIWQLRQMELFSYDLIYHFSRYNNVRDIFQNVLLYRLGGKPFEYLKAELGKCRIDNGSIRAWLLGMTKRISRNESYIRQNVPFQAYKDILFQSYGQAIDRTMVFTLDPLSGEFLCTDRKLAEHLDFVPYLSRGKDELLRGELIGDVRNVDSPIYLGVWSVRDLDDLHRKFRLIQTGARQLLQMGLEKEKRIAFYNTTYNSCDVEIDTLKTVTLGEMASLEESDYGRFFRPAADEMGGVLLTT
;
A
#
# COMPACT_ATOMS: atom_id res chain seq x y z
N MET A 1 16.49 3.91 -61.70
CA MET A 1 17.88 3.65 -61.27
C MET A 1 17.87 2.48 -60.32
N LYS A 2 18.70 1.47 -60.61
CA LYS A 2 18.92 0.25 -59.82
C LYS A 2 19.75 0.54 -58.56
N ASN A 3 19.75 -0.47 -57.69
CA ASN A 3 20.62 -0.79 -56.55
C ASN A 3 20.01 -0.44 -55.19
N SER A 4 20.05 -1.29 -54.15
CA SER A 4 20.35 -2.71 -53.97
C SER A 4 20.15 -3.03 -52.49
N ASN A 5 19.33 -4.04 -52.17
CA ASN A 5 19.58 -5.11 -51.20
C ASN A 5 20.70 -4.89 -50.17
N ASP A 6 20.32 -4.96 -48.88
CA ASP A 6 21.06 -5.74 -47.89
C ASP A 6 20.07 -6.47 -46.96
N ASP A 7 20.35 -7.75 -46.80
CA ASP A 7 19.54 -8.81 -46.20
C ASP A 7 19.48 -8.75 -44.66
N PHE A 8 18.30 -8.98 -44.09
CA PHE A 8 18.14 -9.62 -42.78
C PHE A 8 17.16 -10.78 -42.92
N PRO A 9 17.51 -12.01 -42.49
CA PRO A 9 16.75 -13.20 -42.82
C PRO A 9 15.49 -13.37 -41.97
N GLY A 10 14.37 -13.59 -42.66
CA GLY A 10 13.40 -14.65 -42.35
C GLY A 10 12.70 -14.64 -41.00
N CYS A 11 11.69 -13.78 -40.85
CA CYS A 11 10.58 -14.09 -39.93
C CYS A 11 9.60 -15.02 -40.68
N GLU A 12 9.96 -16.31 -40.76
CA GLU A 12 9.02 -17.35 -41.15
C GLU A 12 7.91 -17.42 -40.11
N ARG A 13 6.69 -17.11 -40.55
CA ARG A 13 5.47 -17.52 -39.85
C ARG A 13 5.50 -19.05 -39.75
N LYS A 14 5.73 -19.59 -38.56
CA LYS A 14 5.37 -20.97 -38.26
C LYS A 14 3.96 -21.03 -37.73
N ASP A 15 3.19 -21.83 -38.45
CA ASP A 15 1.80 -22.17 -38.28
C ASP A 15 1.44 -22.66 -36.88
N GLY A 16 0.14 -22.58 -36.57
CA GLY A 16 -0.46 -23.05 -35.33
C GLY A 16 -0.17 -24.53 -35.07
N GLY A 17 0.69 -24.79 -34.10
CA GLY A 17 0.85 -26.10 -33.45
C GLY A 17 0.09 -26.12 -32.14
N SER A 18 -0.70 -27.18 -31.94
CA SER A 18 -1.25 -27.60 -30.64
C SER A 18 -0.21 -27.48 -29.53
N ASP A 19 -0.59 -26.87 -28.39
CA ASP A 19 0.25 -26.82 -27.19
C ASP A 19 0.43 -28.24 -26.66
N ASP A 20 1.50 -28.91 -27.09
CA ASP A 20 1.84 -30.29 -26.75
C ASP A 20 1.97 -30.40 -25.23
N TRP A 21 1.02 -31.09 -24.61
CA TRP A 21 1.02 -31.30 -23.17
C TRP A 21 2.21 -32.19 -22.80
N GLN A 22 3.11 -31.67 -21.95
CA GLN A 22 4.24 -32.45 -21.44
C GLN A 22 4.21 -32.47 -19.90
N PRO A 23 4.26 -33.65 -19.25
CA PRO A 23 4.35 -33.78 -17.79
C PRO A 23 5.53 -33.00 -17.18
N THR A 24 6.61 -32.83 -17.95
CA THR A 24 7.84 -32.10 -17.58
C THR A 24 7.61 -30.62 -17.28
N ARG A 25 6.50 -30.02 -17.74
CA ARG A 25 6.11 -28.64 -17.38
C ARG A 25 5.63 -28.50 -15.92
N PHE A 26 5.41 -29.61 -15.21
CA PHE A 26 4.98 -29.63 -13.81
C PHE A 26 5.98 -30.42 -12.94
N PRO A 27 7.23 -29.94 -12.78
CA PRO A 27 8.31 -30.70 -12.15
C PRO A 27 8.08 -31.02 -10.66
N TYR A 28 7.11 -30.34 -10.03
CA TYR A 28 6.81 -30.46 -8.61
C TYR A 28 5.55 -31.29 -8.34
N ILE A 29 4.83 -31.77 -9.37
CA ILE A 29 3.67 -32.64 -9.18
C ILE A 29 4.14 -34.10 -9.16
N LYS A 30 3.83 -34.80 -8.06
CA LYS A 30 4.11 -36.23 -7.87
C LYS A 30 2.83 -36.96 -7.52
N ARG A 31 2.83 -38.30 -7.62
CA ARG A 31 1.72 -39.13 -7.16
C ARG A 31 1.66 -39.16 -5.64
N LEU A 32 0.45 -39.14 -5.10
CA LEU A 32 0.21 -39.33 -3.68
C LEU A 32 0.48 -40.80 -3.32
N THR A 33 1.24 -41.04 -2.26
CA THR A 33 1.53 -42.38 -1.74
C THR A 33 1.05 -42.49 -0.29
N PRO A 34 0.87 -43.70 0.26
CA PRO A 34 0.57 -43.88 1.69
C PRO A 34 1.61 -43.26 2.65
N GLU A 35 2.85 -43.07 2.19
CA GLU A 35 3.88 -42.34 2.91
C GLU A 35 3.64 -40.83 2.91
N TYR A 36 3.24 -40.27 1.77
CA TYR A 36 2.79 -38.87 1.70
C TYR A 36 1.52 -38.63 2.51
N GLU A 37 0.57 -39.57 2.55
CA GLU A 37 -0.63 -39.43 3.40
C GLU A 37 -0.28 -39.37 4.89
N ARG A 38 0.63 -40.24 5.36
CA ARG A 38 1.14 -40.19 6.73
C ARG A 38 1.87 -38.87 7.00
N ALA A 39 2.70 -38.41 6.06
CA ALA A 39 3.40 -37.14 6.18
C ALA A 39 2.43 -35.93 6.18
N ILE A 40 1.40 -35.95 5.33
CA ILE A 40 0.34 -34.93 5.27
C ILE A 40 -0.43 -34.91 6.58
N GLY A 41 -0.82 -36.08 7.12
CA GLY A 41 -1.50 -36.22 8.40
C GLY A 41 -0.73 -35.67 9.60
N GLN A 42 0.60 -35.61 9.51
CA GLN A 42 1.48 -35.03 10.54
C GLN A 42 1.74 -33.52 10.35
N LEU A 43 1.32 -32.94 9.22
CA LEU A 43 1.53 -31.52 8.90
C LEU A 43 0.25 -30.72 9.20
N PRO A 44 0.21 -29.87 10.25
CA PRO A 44 -1.00 -29.15 10.67
C PRO A 44 -1.60 -28.24 9.57
N LEU A 45 -0.76 -27.82 8.61
CA LEU A 45 -1.13 -26.91 7.53
C LEU A 45 -1.73 -27.62 6.30
N LEU A 46 -1.64 -28.95 6.25
CA LEU A 46 -2.17 -29.81 5.19
C LEU A 46 -3.16 -30.85 5.73
N ASN A 47 -3.02 -31.28 6.98
CA ASN A 47 -3.99 -32.07 7.73
C ASN A 47 -5.08 -31.18 8.33
N ILE A 48 -5.80 -30.47 7.46
CA ILE A 48 -6.92 -29.64 7.86
C ILE A 48 -8.16 -30.36 7.36
N ASP A 49 -8.98 -30.86 8.28
CA ASP A 49 -10.33 -31.34 7.94
C ASP A 49 -11.16 -30.14 7.46
N SER A 50 -11.07 -29.89 6.15
CA SER A 50 -11.89 -28.92 5.46
C SER A 50 -13.33 -29.36 5.59
N LEU A 51 -14.11 -28.68 6.44
CA LEU A 51 -15.58 -28.71 6.50
C LEU A 51 -16.16 -30.08 6.16
N LEU A 52 -16.23 -31.03 7.12
CA LEU A 52 -16.88 -32.36 7.01
C LEU A 52 -17.73 -32.54 5.75
N ILE A 53 -17.07 -32.81 4.62
CA ILE A 53 -17.71 -32.95 3.31
C ILE A 53 -18.37 -34.32 3.33
N PRO A 54 -19.63 -34.47 2.87
CA PRO A 54 -20.24 -35.78 2.74
C PRO A 54 -19.27 -36.69 1.97
N SER A 55 -18.92 -37.80 2.61
CA SER A 55 -18.03 -38.78 2.03
C SER A 55 -18.62 -39.26 0.70
N PRO A 56 -17.85 -39.33 -0.40
CA PRO A 56 -18.40 -39.74 -1.68
C PRO A 56 -18.96 -41.17 -1.61
N TYR A 57 -18.45 -42.00 -0.69
CA TYR A 57 -18.99 -43.32 -0.31
C TYR A 57 -20.48 -43.32 0.10
N ILE A 58 -21.05 -42.16 0.45
CA ILE A 58 -22.46 -42.03 0.85
C ILE A 58 -23.41 -42.27 -0.34
N LEU A 59 -22.99 -41.96 -1.57
CA LEU A 59 -23.82 -42.09 -2.78
C LEU A 59 -23.42 -43.27 -3.67
N ASP A 60 -22.13 -43.62 -3.73
CA ASP A 60 -21.62 -44.75 -4.51
C ASP A 60 -20.67 -45.57 -3.62
N LYS A 61 -21.01 -46.84 -3.38
CA LYS A 61 -20.20 -47.73 -2.53
C LYS A 61 -19.03 -48.39 -3.27
N THR A 62 -18.95 -48.21 -4.60
CA THR A 62 -17.96 -48.87 -5.45
C THR A 62 -16.71 -48.04 -5.71
N ILE A 63 -16.73 -46.76 -5.34
CA ILE A 63 -15.59 -45.85 -5.46
C ILE A 63 -14.56 -46.09 -4.35
N ASP A 64 -13.30 -46.07 -4.71
CA ASP A 64 -12.18 -46.22 -3.77
C ASP A 64 -11.08 -45.19 -4.05
N VAL A 65 -10.12 -45.05 -3.13
CA VAL A 65 -8.99 -44.12 -3.28
C VAL A 65 -8.18 -44.49 -4.52
N ASP A 66 -8.02 -43.53 -5.43
CA ASP A 66 -7.22 -43.70 -6.62
C ASP A 66 -5.86 -43.01 -6.45
N TYR A 67 -4.87 -43.77 -6.00
CA TYR A 67 -3.50 -43.26 -5.82
C TYR A 67 -2.79 -42.92 -7.13
N GLU A 68 -3.21 -43.49 -8.26
CA GLU A 68 -2.61 -43.19 -9.57
C GLU A 68 -2.93 -41.75 -10.00
N HIS A 69 -4.11 -41.27 -9.64
CA HIS A 69 -4.63 -39.94 -10.00
C HIS A 69 -4.72 -38.97 -8.83
N SER A 70 -4.39 -39.43 -7.62
CA SER A 70 -4.15 -38.57 -6.46
C SER A 70 -2.74 -37.98 -6.54
N LEU A 71 -2.63 -36.67 -6.31
CA LEU A 71 -1.44 -35.91 -6.62
C LEU A 71 -0.98 -35.10 -5.41
N VAL A 72 0.33 -34.90 -5.31
CA VAL A 72 0.95 -34.04 -4.31
C VAL A 72 1.86 -33.04 -5.01
N TRP A 73 1.84 -31.79 -4.54
CA TRP A 73 2.82 -30.79 -4.92
C TRP A 73 3.98 -30.84 -3.93
N ASP A 74 5.09 -31.43 -4.38
CA ASP A 74 6.34 -31.56 -3.65
C ASP A 74 7.44 -30.73 -4.33
N GLU A 75 7.73 -29.57 -3.73
CA GLU A 75 8.79 -28.69 -4.18
C GLU A 75 10.02 -28.90 -3.29
N LYS A 76 10.94 -29.78 -3.75
CA LYS A 76 12.21 -30.08 -3.06
C LYS A 76 12.04 -30.54 -1.59
N GLY A 77 11.06 -31.40 -1.33
CA GLY A 77 10.78 -32.00 -0.01
C GLY A 77 9.80 -31.21 0.86
N GLU A 78 9.25 -30.11 0.33
CA GLU A 78 8.21 -29.31 0.94
C GLU A 78 6.86 -29.59 0.28
N LEU A 79 5.91 -30.08 1.08
CA LEU A 79 4.55 -30.34 0.62
C LEU A 79 3.77 -29.03 0.63
N LEU A 80 3.37 -28.54 -0.54
CA LEU A 80 2.67 -27.28 -0.69
C LEU A 80 1.20 -27.44 -1.08
N GLY A 81 0.77 -28.67 -1.35
CA GLY A 81 -0.63 -29.01 -1.55
C GLY A 81 -0.81 -30.44 -2.01
N TYR A 82 -2.03 -30.93 -1.97
CA TYR A 82 -2.38 -32.25 -2.49
C TYR A 82 -3.81 -32.26 -3.03
N LEU A 83 -4.06 -33.23 -3.90
CA LEU A 83 -5.33 -33.58 -4.51
C LEU A 83 -5.58 -35.06 -4.23
N LEU A 84 -6.60 -35.36 -3.44
CA LEU A 84 -7.03 -36.73 -3.16
C LEU A 84 -8.28 -37.05 -4.00
N VAL A 85 -8.16 -38.08 -4.82
CA VAL A 85 -9.16 -38.47 -5.83
C VAL A 85 -9.65 -39.88 -5.53
N TYR A 86 -10.96 -40.07 -5.63
CA TYR A 86 -11.61 -41.38 -5.61
C TYR A 86 -12.09 -41.72 -7.01
N ALA A 87 -12.00 -42.97 -7.43
CA ALA A 87 -12.45 -43.37 -8.77
C ALA A 87 -13.34 -44.61 -8.72
N THR A 88 -14.22 -44.73 -9.72
CA THR A 88 -14.97 -45.96 -9.96
C THR A 88 -14.06 -47.04 -10.58
N PRO A 89 -14.37 -48.35 -10.42
CA PRO A 89 -13.52 -49.42 -10.95
C PRO A 89 -13.33 -49.38 -12.48
N ASP A 90 -14.26 -48.77 -13.21
CA ASP A 90 -14.20 -48.57 -14.66
C ASP A 90 -13.39 -47.32 -15.09
N GLN A 91 -12.86 -46.55 -14.13
CA GLN A 91 -12.13 -45.29 -14.33
C GLN A 91 -12.87 -44.26 -15.21
N LYS A 92 -14.21 -44.29 -15.20
CA LYS A 92 -15.04 -43.30 -15.91
C LYS A 92 -15.44 -42.12 -15.04
N LYS A 93 -15.43 -42.28 -13.71
CA LYS A 93 -15.78 -41.22 -12.76
C LYS A 93 -14.64 -41.00 -11.75
N PHE A 94 -14.23 -39.75 -11.60
CA PHE A 94 -13.20 -39.32 -10.66
C PHE A 94 -13.78 -38.26 -9.73
N HIS A 95 -13.77 -38.51 -8.43
CA HIS A 95 -14.28 -37.60 -7.42
C HIS A 95 -13.11 -36.95 -6.66
N ILE A 96 -12.96 -35.63 -6.80
CA ILE A 96 -12.01 -34.85 -6.00
C ILE A 96 -12.58 -34.72 -4.59
N TYR A 97 -12.07 -35.53 -3.67
CA TYR A 97 -12.51 -35.53 -2.28
C TYR A 97 -11.84 -34.43 -1.46
N ARG A 98 -10.53 -34.24 -1.65
CA ARG A 98 -9.79 -33.16 -0.99
C ARG A 98 -8.90 -32.46 -2.00
N GLN A 99 -8.96 -31.14 -2.01
CA GLN A 99 -7.97 -30.31 -2.69
C GLN A 99 -7.49 -29.27 -1.69
N VAL A 100 -6.29 -29.48 -1.15
CA VAL A 100 -5.72 -28.61 -0.12
C VAL A 100 -4.47 -27.97 -0.68
N THR A 101 -4.41 -26.65 -0.61
CA THR A 101 -3.19 -25.90 -0.88
C THR A 101 -2.72 -25.25 0.41
N SER A 102 -1.46 -25.48 0.75
CA SER A 102 -0.77 -24.82 1.84
C SER A 102 -0.88 -23.30 1.68
N PRO A 103 -1.04 -22.53 2.78
CA PRO A 103 -0.96 -21.07 2.74
C PRO A 103 0.32 -20.57 2.04
N PHE A 104 1.42 -21.33 2.18
CA PHE A 104 2.73 -21.03 1.60
C PHE A 104 2.84 -21.30 0.08
N GLY A 105 1.87 -22.02 -0.49
CA GLY A 105 1.75 -22.30 -1.94
C GLY A 105 0.65 -21.51 -2.65
N ARG A 106 -0.15 -20.70 -1.93
CA ARG A 106 -1.25 -19.92 -2.54
C ARG A 106 -0.69 -18.80 -3.43
N GLY A 107 -1.25 -18.66 -4.64
CA GLY A 107 -0.77 -17.73 -5.68
C GLY A 107 0.11 -18.36 -6.77
N LYS A 108 0.68 -19.55 -6.52
CA LYS A 108 1.42 -20.35 -7.53
C LYS A 108 0.52 -21.14 -8.49
N GLY A 109 -0.80 -21.02 -8.37
CA GLY A 109 -1.76 -21.75 -9.22
C GLY A 109 -1.80 -23.26 -8.97
N ILE A 110 -1.29 -23.74 -7.83
CA ILE A 110 -1.15 -25.17 -7.49
C ILE A 110 -2.45 -25.96 -7.68
N GLY A 111 -3.58 -25.45 -7.17
CA GLY A 111 -4.87 -26.12 -7.34
C GLY A 111 -5.30 -26.29 -8.80
N THR A 112 -5.14 -25.24 -9.61
CA THR A 112 -5.41 -25.28 -11.05
C THR A 112 -4.45 -26.21 -11.78
N ALA A 113 -3.17 -26.23 -11.37
CA ALA A 113 -2.16 -27.11 -11.94
C ALA A 113 -2.44 -28.59 -11.64
N LEU A 114 -2.81 -28.94 -10.41
CA LEU A 114 -3.19 -30.30 -10.01
C LEU A 114 -4.46 -30.76 -10.76
N ALA A 115 -5.49 -29.91 -10.84
CA ALA A 115 -6.70 -30.22 -11.60
C ALA A 115 -6.42 -30.36 -13.11
N ARG A 116 -5.53 -29.53 -13.67
CA ARG A 116 -5.09 -29.65 -15.07
C ARG A 116 -4.33 -30.94 -15.31
N TYR A 117 -3.44 -31.31 -14.38
CA TYR A 117 -2.70 -32.55 -14.45
C TYR A 117 -3.66 -33.74 -14.47
N LEU A 118 -4.59 -33.80 -13.51
CA LEU A 118 -5.66 -34.80 -13.45
C LEU A 118 -6.45 -34.87 -14.78
N ALA A 119 -6.88 -33.72 -15.30
CA ALA A 119 -7.66 -33.66 -16.53
C ALA A 119 -6.94 -34.25 -17.75
N HIS A 120 -5.60 -34.14 -17.82
CA HIS A 120 -4.80 -34.68 -18.93
C HIS A 120 -4.36 -36.13 -18.72
N THR A 121 -4.39 -36.64 -17.48
CA THR A 121 -4.02 -38.03 -17.16
C THR A 121 -5.19 -39.02 -17.26
N VAL A 122 -6.44 -38.55 -17.20
CA VAL A 122 -7.64 -39.41 -17.34
C VAL A 122 -8.17 -39.45 -18.78
N ALA A 123 -9.10 -40.34 -19.12
CA ALA A 123 -9.69 -40.36 -20.47
C ALA A 123 -10.52 -39.07 -20.74
N PRO A 124 -10.54 -38.54 -21.99
CA PRO A 124 -11.24 -37.28 -22.30
C PRO A 124 -12.74 -37.29 -21.95
N ASP A 125 -13.39 -38.46 -22.03
CA ASP A 125 -14.80 -38.67 -21.74
C ASP A 125 -15.11 -38.95 -20.26
N SER A 126 -14.07 -39.10 -19.41
CA SER A 126 -14.25 -39.30 -17.98
C SER A 126 -14.80 -38.04 -17.29
N HIS A 127 -15.65 -38.26 -16.30
CA HIS A 127 -16.30 -37.20 -15.52
C HIS A 127 -15.56 -36.95 -14.20
N ILE A 128 -15.35 -35.68 -13.87
CA ILE A 128 -14.70 -35.22 -12.65
C ILE A 128 -15.76 -34.54 -11.77
N TYR A 129 -15.88 -34.99 -10.52
CA TYR A 129 -16.87 -34.54 -9.54
C TYR A 129 -16.21 -33.87 -8.33
N LEU A 130 -16.92 -32.93 -7.70
CA LEU A 130 -16.53 -32.35 -6.42
C LEU A 130 -17.75 -31.77 -5.68
N TYR A 131 -17.64 -31.67 -4.34
CA TYR A 131 -18.62 -30.97 -3.52
C TYR A 131 -18.13 -29.56 -3.18
N VAL A 132 -19.03 -28.58 -3.31
CA VAL A 132 -18.79 -27.20 -2.85
C VAL A 132 -19.91 -26.78 -1.91
N TRP A 133 -19.55 -26.21 -0.77
CA TRP A 133 -20.55 -25.63 0.14
C TRP A 133 -21.31 -24.48 -0.55
N ASP A 134 -22.65 -24.44 -0.44
CA ASP A 134 -23.52 -23.47 -1.14
C ASP A 134 -23.23 -22.01 -0.80
N LYS A 135 -22.60 -21.75 0.36
CA LYS A 135 -22.17 -20.41 0.79
C LYS A 135 -20.83 -19.98 0.19
N LEU A 136 -20.03 -20.89 -0.37
CA LEU A 136 -18.76 -20.58 -1.07
C LEU A 136 -19.01 -20.16 -2.53
N ILE A 137 -19.74 -19.06 -2.70
CA ILE A 137 -20.18 -18.53 -4.01
C ILE A 137 -18.99 -18.31 -4.96
N THR A 138 -17.83 -17.88 -4.44
CA THR A 138 -16.55 -17.76 -5.18
C THR A 138 -16.09 -19.04 -5.83
N SER A 139 -16.09 -20.12 -5.06
CA SER A 139 -15.64 -21.43 -5.52
C SER A 139 -16.62 -21.96 -6.55
N ILE A 140 -17.92 -21.76 -6.33
CA ILE A 140 -18.97 -22.14 -7.29
C ILE A 140 -18.80 -21.39 -8.61
N ASP A 141 -18.60 -20.07 -8.58
CA ASP A 141 -18.36 -19.25 -9.79
C ASP A 141 -17.08 -19.68 -10.51
N PHE A 142 -16.02 -19.95 -9.76
CA PHE A 142 -14.75 -20.46 -10.28
C PHE A 142 -14.95 -21.79 -11.02
N PHE A 143 -15.57 -22.78 -10.39
CA PHE A 143 -15.80 -24.08 -11.04
C PHE A 143 -16.74 -23.98 -12.24
N LYS A 144 -17.81 -23.16 -12.16
CA LYS A 144 -18.69 -22.89 -13.32
C LYS A 144 -17.95 -22.26 -14.49
N SER A 145 -17.07 -21.29 -14.23
CA SER A 145 -16.26 -20.66 -15.28
C SER A 145 -15.33 -21.67 -15.97
N ASN A 146 -14.81 -22.65 -15.21
CA ASN A 146 -14.00 -23.77 -15.70
C ASN A 146 -14.83 -24.92 -16.32
N GLY A 147 -16.14 -24.74 -16.50
CA GLY A 147 -17.01 -25.68 -17.21
C GLY A 147 -17.78 -26.65 -16.32
N PHE A 148 -17.65 -26.57 -14.99
CA PHE A 148 -18.41 -27.44 -14.10
C PHE A 148 -19.89 -27.06 -14.06
N ARG A 149 -20.76 -28.06 -14.04
CA ARG A 149 -22.21 -27.94 -13.90
C ARG A 149 -22.63 -28.43 -12.53
N ILE A 150 -23.69 -27.84 -11.96
CA ILE A 150 -24.28 -28.33 -10.70
C ILE A 150 -25.21 -29.49 -11.07
N GLU A 151 -24.95 -30.66 -10.50
CA GLU A 151 -25.74 -31.88 -10.72
C GLU A 151 -26.82 -32.04 -9.64
N ASP A 152 -26.46 -31.84 -8.38
CA ASP A 152 -27.34 -32.09 -7.24
C ASP A 152 -26.95 -31.24 -6.01
N ALA A 153 -27.75 -31.26 -4.95
CA ALA A 153 -27.46 -30.62 -3.69
C ALA A 153 -27.84 -31.51 -2.49
N ILE A 154 -26.90 -31.71 -1.58
CA ILE A 154 -27.09 -32.52 -0.37
C ILE A 154 -27.00 -31.66 0.89
N VAL A 155 -27.86 -31.91 1.87
CA VAL A 155 -27.75 -31.29 3.20
C VAL A 155 -27.07 -32.26 4.14
N TYR A 156 -25.89 -31.88 4.65
CA TYR A 156 -25.10 -32.68 5.57
C TYR A 156 -24.71 -31.82 6.78
N ARG A 157 -25.01 -32.29 8.01
CA ARG A 157 -24.74 -31.58 9.27
C ARG A 157 -25.18 -30.10 9.29
N ARG A 158 -26.40 -29.83 8.82
CA ARG A 158 -27.01 -28.48 8.68
C ARG A 158 -26.30 -27.57 7.65
N MET A 159 -25.41 -28.10 6.82
CA MET A 159 -24.76 -27.41 5.72
C MET A 159 -25.26 -27.95 4.38
N LYS A 160 -25.50 -27.09 3.38
CA LYS A 160 -25.94 -27.51 2.05
C LYS A 160 -24.75 -27.52 1.09
N PHE A 161 -24.38 -28.67 0.56
CA PHE A 161 -23.31 -28.84 -0.44
C PHE A 161 -23.89 -29.06 -1.83
N LEU A 162 -23.30 -28.43 -2.84
CA LEU A 162 -23.61 -28.62 -4.25
C LEU A 162 -22.64 -29.63 -4.83
N LEU A 163 -23.16 -30.68 -5.46
CA LEU A 163 -22.37 -31.61 -6.28
C LEU A 163 -22.16 -30.96 -7.65
N MET A 164 -20.89 -30.82 -8.06
CA MET A 164 -20.52 -30.24 -9.34
C MET A 164 -19.76 -31.26 -10.20
N SER A 165 -20.01 -31.28 -11.52
CA SER A 165 -19.39 -32.21 -12.48
C SER A 165 -18.80 -31.50 -13.70
N VAL A 166 -17.75 -32.05 -14.31
CA VAL A 166 -17.22 -31.62 -15.62
C VAL A 166 -16.61 -32.82 -16.36
N THR A 167 -16.57 -32.80 -17.70
CA THR A 167 -15.79 -33.77 -18.47
C THR A 167 -14.32 -33.35 -18.57
N ALA A 168 -13.41 -34.31 -18.57
CA ALA A 168 -11.98 -34.05 -18.70
C ALA A 168 -11.67 -33.25 -19.98
N GLN A 169 -12.32 -33.55 -21.10
CA GLN A 169 -12.18 -32.80 -22.35
C GLN A 169 -12.56 -31.33 -22.22
N THR A 170 -13.73 -31.02 -21.65
CA THR A 170 -14.16 -29.61 -21.48
C THR A 170 -13.22 -28.84 -20.55
N LEU A 171 -12.70 -29.51 -19.51
CA LEU A 171 -11.72 -28.91 -18.60
C LEU A 171 -10.37 -28.65 -19.30
N ARG A 172 -9.95 -29.50 -20.25
CA ARG A 172 -8.76 -29.26 -21.10
C ARG A 172 -8.95 -28.04 -21.99
N GLU A 173 -10.09 -27.95 -22.68
CA GLU A 173 -10.37 -26.91 -23.69
C GLU A 173 -10.54 -25.50 -23.07
N ARG A 174 -11.25 -25.38 -21.95
CA ARG A 174 -11.52 -24.07 -21.32
C ARG A 174 -10.30 -23.43 -20.66
N VAL A 175 -9.32 -24.22 -20.25
CA VAL A 175 -8.09 -23.73 -19.60
C VAL A 175 -7.11 -23.14 -20.62
N VAL A 176 -7.19 -23.54 -21.91
CA VAL A 176 -6.36 -22.99 -23.01
C VAL A 176 -6.80 -21.58 -23.42
N ALA A 177 -8.09 -21.25 -23.28
CA ALA A 177 -8.64 -19.93 -23.62
C ALA A 177 -8.24 -18.80 -22.62
N ALA A 178 -7.62 -19.14 -21.49
CA ALA A 178 -7.25 -18.18 -20.44
C ALA A 178 -5.85 -17.54 -20.63
N LYS A 179 -5.41 -17.28 -21.87
CA LYS A 179 -4.16 -16.53 -22.13
C LYS A 179 -4.38 -15.02 -21.96
N ARG A 180 -3.66 -14.47 -20.96
CA ARG A 180 -3.27 -13.08 -20.68
C ARG A 180 -4.10 -11.98 -21.38
N LYS A 181 -5.10 -11.47 -20.66
CA LYS A 181 -5.41 -10.04 -20.71
C LYS A 181 -4.45 -9.34 -19.75
N GLU A 182 -3.75 -8.30 -20.22
CA GLU A 182 -3.12 -7.34 -19.31
C GLU A 182 -4.21 -6.69 -18.47
N VAL A 183 -4.25 -7.03 -17.19
CA VAL A 183 -5.27 -6.55 -16.26
C VAL A 183 -4.81 -5.20 -15.73
N SER A 184 -5.68 -4.19 -15.87
CA SER A 184 -5.44 -2.87 -15.30
C SER A 184 -5.47 -2.93 -13.77
N VAL A 185 -4.61 -2.14 -13.11
CA VAL A 185 -4.51 -2.03 -11.64
C VAL A 185 -5.88 -1.73 -10.99
N VAL A 186 -6.80 -1.06 -11.71
CA VAL A 186 -8.16 -0.73 -11.25
C VAL A 186 -9.11 -1.95 -11.22
N GLU A 187 -8.97 -2.88 -12.17
CA GLU A 187 -9.73 -4.13 -12.20
C GLU A 187 -9.20 -5.10 -11.14
N GLU A 188 -7.89 -5.11 -10.89
CA GLU A 188 -7.29 -5.88 -9.79
C GLU A 188 -7.70 -5.34 -8.40
N LEU A 189 -7.76 -4.02 -8.23
CA LEU A 189 -8.28 -3.36 -7.02
C LEU A 189 -9.76 -3.66 -6.75
N SER A 190 -10.52 -3.88 -7.81
CA SER A 190 -11.92 -4.27 -7.70
C SER A 190 -12.04 -5.76 -7.34
N ARG A 191 -11.12 -6.59 -7.84
CA ARG A 191 -10.99 -8.01 -7.50
C ARG A 191 -10.54 -8.22 -6.04
N VAL A 192 -9.47 -7.59 -5.57
CA VAL A 192 -8.97 -7.70 -4.18
C VAL A 192 -10.01 -7.24 -3.17
N ARG A 193 -10.69 -6.12 -3.43
CA ARG A 193 -11.78 -5.62 -2.59
C ARG A 193 -12.94 -6.61 -2.51
N HIS A 194 -13.25 -7.24 -3.63
CA HIS A 194 -14.28 -8.26 -3.71
C HIS A 194 -13.87 -9.51 -2.94
N ASP A 195 -12.60 -9.91 -3.04
CA ASP A 195 -12.04 -11.08 -2.36
C ASP A 195 -11.97 -10.87 -0.82
N VAL A 196 -11.53 -9.70 -0.35
CA VAL A 196 -11.57 -9.33 1.08
C VAL A 196 -13.01 -9.30 1.61
N LYS A 197 -13.95 -8.70 0.86
CA LYS A 197 -15.37 -8.67 1.25
C LYS A 197 -15.97 -10.07 1.30
N LYS A 198 -15.52 -10.98 0.42
CA LYS A 198 -15.93 -12.38 0.38
C LYS A 198 -15.35 -13.19 1.54
N SER A 199 -14.06 -13.04 1.86
CA SER A 199 -13.44 -13.67 3.04
C SER A 199 -14.09 -13.19 4.34
N LEU A 200 -14.38 -11.90 4.48
CA LEU A 200 -15.10 -11.36 5.64
C LEU A 200 -16.51 -11.96 5.75
N LYS A 201 -17.23 -12.10 4.64
CA LYS A 201 -18.56 -12.72 4.64
C LYS A 201 -18.50 -14.19 5.09
N VAL A 202 -17.51 -14.95 4.62
CA VAL A 202 -17.29 -16.33 5.06
C VAL A 202 -16.96 -16.39 6.55
N LEU A 203 -16.13 -15.49 7.06
CA LEU A 203 -15.84 -15.38 8.50
C LEU A 203 -17.11 -15.11 9.31
N PHE A 204 -17.95 -14.16 8.88
CA PHE A 204 -19.24 -13.89 9.52
C PHE A 204 -20.17 -15.11 9.50
N ASP A 205 -20.28 -15.81 8.36
CA ASP A 205 -21.11 -17.01 8.23
C ASP A 205 -20.59 -18.16 9.11
N MET A 206 -19.26 -18.32 9.26
CA MET A 206 -18.64 -19.29 10.17
C MET A 206 -18.91 -18.95 11.64
N THR A 207 -18.84 -17.67 12.01
CA THR A 207 -19.07 -17.21 13.39
C THR A 207 -20.53 -17.43 13.80
N ALA A 208 -21.48 -17.25 12.88
CA ALA A 208 -22.90 -17.51 13.10
C ALA A 208 -23.24 -19.01 13.25
N MET A 209 -22.32 -19.91 12.89
CA MET A 209 -22.49 -21.37 12.96
C MET A 209 -21.81 -22.01 14.19
N LEU A 210 -21.20 -21.21 15.06
CA LEU A 210 -20.57 -21.69 16.29
C LEU A 210 -21.60 -22.40 17.19
N SER A 211 -21.32 -23.66 17.50
CA SER A 211 -22.03 -24.46 18.49
C SER A 211 -21.04 -25.10 19.46
N VAL A 212 -21.55 -25.62 20.57
CA VAL A 212 -20.72 -26.28 21.61
C VAL A 212 -19.93 -27.47 21.01
N ASP A 213 -20.49 -28.15 20.01
CA ASP A 213 -19.90 -29.37 19.43
C ASP A 213 -18.85 -29.10 18.33
N ASN A 214 -18.81 -27.88 17.75
CA ASN A 214 -17.93 -27.55 16.62
C ASN A 214 -16.98 -26.36 16.88
N PHE A 215 -16.99 -25.82 18.11
CA PHE A 215 -16.31 -24.59 18.49
C PHE A 215 -14.82 -24.56 18.10
N ASN A 216 -14.06 -25.58 18.49
CA ASN A 216 -12.61 -25.63 18.23
C ASN A 216 -12.30 -25.63 16.73
N THR A 217 -13.03 -26.42 15.95
CA THR A 217 -12.85 -26.53 14.50
C THR A 217 -13.26 -25.25 13.78
N VAL A 218 -14.35 -24.60 14.20
CA VAL A 218 -14.79 -23.33 13.61
C VAL A 218 -13.82 -22.20 13.98
N ALA A 219 -13.30 -22.17 15.21
CA ALA A 219 -12.30 -21.19 15.64
C ALA A 219 -10.98 -21.32 14.85
N GLU A 220 -10.50 -22.55 14.61
CA GLU A 220 -9.33 -22.79 13.77
C GLU A 220 -9.56 -22.36 12.30
N ASN A 221 -10.75 -22.62 11.76
CA ASN A 221 -11.12 -22.20 10.42
C ASN A 221 -11.22 -20.67 10.30
N ILE A 222 -11.77 -20.00 11.30
CA ILE A 222 -11.77 -18.53 11.41
C ILE A 222 -10.34 -18.01 11.44
N ASN A 223 -9.44 -18.63 12.22
CA ASN A 223 -8.04 -18.21 12.31
C ASN A 223 -7.30 -18.40 10.97
N ARG A 224 -7.61 -19.47 10.22
CA ARG A 224 -7.06 -19.74 8.89
C ARG A 224 -7.56 -18.77 7.83
N GLU A 225 -8.85 -18.47 7.80
CA GLU A 225 -9.41 -17.47 6.87
C GLU A 225 -8.97 -16.05 7.23
N THR A 226 -8.77 -15.76 8.53
CA THR A 226 -8.14 -14.51 8.98
C THR A 226 -6.69 -14.42 8.52
N THR A 227 -5.90 -15.48 8.66
CA THR A 227 -4.53 -15.56 8.13
C THR A 227 -4.50 -15.45 6.60
N THR A 228 -5.50 -16.00 5.91
CA THR A 228 -5.67 -15.88 4.46
C THR A 228 -5.98 -14.44 4.06
N LEU A 229 -6.89 -13.78 4.77
CA LEU A 229 -7.23 -12.37 4.58
C LEU A 229 -5.99 -11.51 4.80
N LEU A 230 -5.24 -11.77 5.88
CA LEU A 230 -3.96 -11.11 6.15
C LEU A 230 -2.96 -11.37 5.03
N ASN A 231 -2.82 -12.58 4.51
CA ASN A 231 -1.93 -12.87 3.40
C ASN A 231 -2.38 -12.24 2.07
N ILE A 232 -3.67 -12.11 1.80
CA ILE A 232 -4.19 -11.39 0.61
C ILE A 232 -3.87 -9.91 0.72
N LEU A 233 -4.03 -9.34 1.92
CA LEU A 233 -3.66 -7.96 2.22
C LEU A 233 -2.13 -7.76 2.12
N ASN A 234 -1.34 -8.67 2.68
CA ASN A 234 0.12 -8.64 2.66
C ASN A 234 0.69 -8.88 1.25
N MET A 235 0.12 -9.78 0.44
CA MET A 235 0.52 -9.99 -0.96
C MET A 235 0.21 -8.76 -1.82
N TYR A 236 -0.85 -8.02 -1.48
CA TYR A 236 -1.18 -6.76 -2.12
C TYR A 236 -0.24 -5.64 -1.66
N GLU A 237 0.12 -5.63 -0.38
CA GLU A 237 1.18 -4.79 0.19
C GLU A 237 2.51 -5.08 -0.54
N ASP A 238 2.97 -6.32 -0.61
CA ASP A 238 4.22 -6.72 -1.29
C ASP A 238 4.22 -6.47 -2.81
N LYS A 239 3.07 -6.55 -3.50
CA LYS A 239 2.97 -6.22 -4.94
C LYS A 239 2.88 -4.73 -5.21
N ILE A 240 2.40 -3.93 -4.26
CA ILE A 240 2.49 -2.46 -4.30
C ILE A 240 3.88 -1.99 -3.86
N HIS A 241 4.58 -2.78 -3.03
CA HIS A 241 5.83 -2.43 -2.38
C HIS A 241 7.03 -3.26 -2.89
N LEU A 242 7.25 -3.27 -4.20
CA LEU A 242 8.57 -3.62 -4.74
C LEU A 242 9.59 -2.54 -4.30
N SER A 243 10.39 -2.92 -3.29
CA SER A 243 11.49 -2.18 -2.64
C SER A 243 11.09 -1.26 -1.47
N GLN A 244 11.23 -1.76 -0.24
CA GLN A 244 11.23 -0.94 0.98
C GLN A 244 12.68 -0.61 1.38
N LYS A 245 12.85 0.51 2.08
CA LYS A 245 14.09 0.84 2.80
C LYS A 245 13.98 0.27 4.22
N VAL A 246 14.96 -0.51 4.64
CA VAL A 246 15.00 -1.06 6.00
C VAL A 246 16.14 -0.38 6.76
N SER A 247 15.83 0.32 7.84
CA SER A 247 16.82 0.75 8.82
C SER A 247 17.21 -0.48 9.64
N LEU A 248 18.37 -1.08 9.36
CA LEU A 248 18.83 -2.27 10.10
C LEU A 248 19.03 -1.95 11.58
N LYS A 249 19.47 -0.73 11.90
CA LYS A 249 19.60 -0.25 13.28
C LYS A 249 18.26 -0.31 14.00
N GLU A 250 17.22 0.33 13.47
CA GLU A 250 15.88 0.34 14.07
C GLU A 250 15.29 -1.06 14.16
N LEU A 251 15.42 -1.86 13.09
CA LEU A 251 14.92 -3.23 13.08
C LEU A 251 15.58 -4.08 14.19
N ILE A 252 16.88 -3.93 14.41
CA ILE A 252 17.59 -4.62 15.48
C ILE A 252 17.12 -4.11 16.84
N THR A 253 17.12 -2.79 17.06
CA THR A 253 16.81 -2.20 18.38
C THR A 253 15.36 -2.37 18.80
N GLU A 254 14.41 -2.26 17.87
CA GLU A 254 12.97 -2.24 18.18
C GLU A 254 12.34 -3.64 18.16
N ARG A 255 12.95 -4.61 17.48
CA ARG A 255 12.34 -5.93 17.29
C ARG A 255 13.24 -7.11 17.64
N ILE A 256 14.52 -7.07 17.24
CA ILE A 256 15.40 -8.22 17.45
C ILE A 256 15.92 -8.28 18.89
N ILE A 257 16.38 -7.15 19.45
CA ILE A 257 16.84 -7.09 20.84
C ILE A 257 15.70 -7.44 21.82
N PRO A 258 14.49 -6.84 21.72
CA PRO A 258 13.37 -7.22 22.59
C PRO A 258 12.97 -8.70 22.46
N PHE A 259 13.11 -9.29 21.27
CA PHE A 259 12.86 -10.72 21.08
C PHE A 259 13.90 -11.58 21.83
N ILE A 260 15.19 -11.22 21.79
CA ILE A 260 16.24 -11.93 22.54
C ILE A 260 15.95 -11.85 24.04
N GLU A 261 15.71 -10.65 24.54
CA GLU A 261 15.45 -10.41 25.97
C GLU A 261 14.20 -11.16 26.48
N ALA A 262 13.17 -11.28 25.63
CA ALA A 262 11.96 -12.03 25.96
C ALA A 262 12.16 -13.55 25.96
N VAL A 263 13.05 -14.08 25.13
CA VAL A 263 13.31 -15.53 25.02
C VAL A 263 14.36 -16.00 26.01
N ASP A 264 15.39 -15.19 26.24
CA ASP A 264 16.48 -15.47 27.17
C ASP A 264 17.02 -14.15 27.77
N SER A 265 16.47 -13.78 28.93
CA SER A 265 16.86 -12.57 29.66
C SER A 265 18.28 -12.63 30.24
N SER A 266 18.94 -13.80 30.23
CA SER A 266 20.31 -13.97 30.71
C SER A 266 21.37 -13.73 29.62
N CYS A 267 20.93 -13.64 28.36
CA CYS A 267 21.80 -13.39 27.21
C CYS A 267 22.20 -11.92 27.14
N GLU A 268 23.50 -11.63 27.13
CA GLU A 268 24.04 -10.30 26.88
C GLU A 268 23.93 -9.98 25.39
N VAL A 269 23.45 -8.78 25.07
CA VAL A 269 23.35 -8.31 23.68
C VAL A 269 24.25 -7.10 23.49
N ARG A 270 25.15 -7.16 22.51
CA ARG A 270 26.04 -6.05 22.14
C ARG A 270 25.70 -5.54 20.76
N LEU A 271 25.46 -4.24 20.62
CA LEU A 271 25.27 -3.57 19.33
C LEU A 271 26.40 -2.58 19.09
N VAL A 272 27.24 -2.85 18.09
CA VAL A 272 28.37 -2.01 17.69
C VAL A 272 28.04 -1.34 16.36
N LEU A 273 28.00 -0.01 16.34
CA LEU A 273 27.82 0.80 15.13
C LEU A 273 29.15 1.44 14.77
N ARG A 274 29.81 0.99 13.69
CA ARG A 274 31.13 1.54 13.30
C ARG A 274 31.04 2.81 12.47
N SER A 275 29.90 3.06 11.82
CA SER A 275 29.66 4.26 11.01
C SER A 275 28.18 4.65 11.03
N LYS A 276 27.84 5.77 10.41
CA LYS A 276 26.44 6.15 10.18
C LYS A 276 25.86 5.22 9.11
N ILE A 277 24.96 4.34 9.52
CA ILE A 277 24.36 3.32 8.66
C ILE A 277 23.12 3.86 7.96
N GLU A 278 23.14 3.91 6.64
CA GLU A 278 21.98 4.28 5.83
C GLU A 278 21.04 3.08 5.58
N PRO A 279 19.74 3.33 5.32
CA PRO A 279 18.79 2.26 5.05
C PRO A 279 19.13 1.44 3.81
N VAL A 280 18.92 0.12 3.90
CA VAL A 280 19.19 -0.85 2.84
C VAL A 280 17.91 -1.19 2.07
N GLY A 281 18.03 -1.62 0.81
CA GLY A 281 16.86 -2.04 0.03
C GLY A 281 16.42 -3.46 0.36
N GLY A 282 15.18 -3.67 0.78
CA GLY A 282 14.62 -4.99 1.11
C GLY A 282 13.24 -4.95 1.76
N GLY A 283 12.57 -6.09 1.91
CA GLY A 283 11.26 -6.16 2.58
C GLY A 283 11.42 -6.17 4.10
N TYR A 284 10.90 -5.17 4.81
CA TYR A 284 10.99 -5.05 6.28
C TYR A 284 10.52 -6.34 7.00
N VAL A 285 9.38 -6.89 6.59
CA VAL A 285 8.83 -8.13 7.17
C VAL A 285 9.71 -9.34 6.86
N SER A 286 10.21 -9.47 5.64
CA SER A 286 11.09 -10.56 5.21
C SER A 286 12.43 -10.52 5.94
N TYR A 287 13.07 -9.35 6.03
CA TYR A 287 14.32 -9.14 6.75
C TYR A 287 14.16 -9.44 8.22
N SER A 288 13.09 -8.93 8.83
CA SER A 288 12.82 -9.22 10.23
C SER A 288 12.63 -10.71 10.50
N ARG A 289 11.87 -11.41 9.66
CA ARG A 289 11.66 -12.86 9.81
C ARG A 289 12.97 -13.64 9.63
N ALA A 290 13.83 -13.24 8.69
CA ALA A 290 15.13 -13.86 8.50
C ALA A 290 16.07 -13.60 9.69
N LEU A 291 16.12 -12.38 10.23
CA LEU A 291 16.93 -12.04 11.41
C LEU A 291 16.46 -12.79 12.67
N ILE A 292 15.14 -12.92 12.88
CA ILE A 292 14.59 -13.75 13.96
C ILE A 292 15.05 -15.21 13.84
N ASN A 293 15.10 -15.76 12.62
CA ASN A 293 15.59 -17.13 12.42
C ASN A 293 17.09 -17.27 12.76
N ILE A 294 17.93 -16.29 12.41
CA ILE A 294 19.36 -16.31 12.75
C ILE A 294 19.54 -16.29 14.27
N VAL A 295 18.85 -15.35 14.93
CA VAL A 295 18.95 -15.15 16.37
C VAL A 295 18.34 -16.31 17.16
N SER A 296 17.25 -16.90 16.68
CA SER A 296 16.69 -18.12 17.28
C SER A 296 17.71 -19.27 17.26
N ASN A 297 18.44 -19.44 16.15
CA ASN A 297 19.49 -20.46 16.06
C ASN A 297 20.66 -20.16 17.01
N ALA A 298 21.05 -18.89 17.12
CA ALA A 298 22.08 -18.45 18.06
C ALA A 298 21.72 -18.79 19.51
N LEU A 299 20.49 -18.45 19.96
CA LEU A 299 20.02 -18.75 21.32
C LEU A 299 19.96 -20.26 21.60
N ASP A 300 19.56 -21.06 20.62
CA ASP A 300 19.59 -22.52 20.75
C ASP A 300 21.01 -23.07 20.88
N ALA A 301 21.95 -22.53 20.11
CA ALA A 301 23.36 -22.91 20.15
C ALA A 301 24.03 -22.50 21.47
N ILE A 302 23.66 -21.35 22.01
CA ILE A 302 24.10 -20.86 23.33
C ILE A 302 23.56 -21.76 24.45
N ARG A 303 22.26 -22.07 24.44
CA ARG A 303 21.64 -22.97 25.43
C ARG A 303 22.31 -24.35 25.42
N SER A 304 22.62 -24.86 24.24
CA SER A 304 23.32 -26.14 24.08
C SER A 304 24.76 -26.11 24.60
N ALA A 305 25.41 -24.95 24.57
CA ALA A 305 26.76 -24.76 25.09
C ALA A 305 26.82 -24.57 26.62
N GLN A 306 25.66 -24.44 27.28
CA GLN A 306 25.54 -24.25 28.75
C GLN A 306 26.43 -23.13 29.31
N ARG A 307 26.60 -22.05 28.55
CA ARG A 307 27.36 -20.86 28.97
C ARG A 307 26.48 -19.62 28.96
N ARG A 308 26.95 -18.56 29.61
CA ARG A 308 26.28 -17.26 29.57
C ARG A 308 26.20 -16.78 28.12
N GLY A 309 25.00 -16.51 27.65
CA GLY A 309 24.76 -16.09 26.27
C GLY A 309 25.35 -14.73 25.96
N LEU A 310 25.94 -14.61 24.78
CA LEU A 310 26.37 -13.37 24.17
C LEU A 310 25.99 -13.40 22.69
N VAL A 311 25.21 -12.42 22.25
CA VAL A 311 24.95 -12.15 20.84
C VAL A 311 25.43 -10.74 20.51
N GLU A 312 26.36 -10.64 19.58
CA GLU A 312 26.94 -9.38 19.12
C GLU A 312 26.47 -9.06 17.70
N PHE A 313 25.92 -7.86 17.53
CA PHE A 313 25.58 -7.26 16.25
C PHE A 313 26.61 -6.18 15.91
N VAL A 314 27.30 -6.32 14.79
CA VAL A 314 28.19 -5.29 14.25
C VAL A 314 27.60 -4.78 12.94
N LEU A 315 27.30 -3.48 12.90
CA LEU A 315 26.88 -2.80 11.67
C LEU A 315 28.01 -1.89 11.17
N GLU A 316 28.36 -2.09 9.91
CA GLU A 316 29.36 -1.30 9.20
C GLU A 316 28.81 -0.88 7.83
N GLN A 317 29.23 0.30 7.37
CA GLN A 317 28.97 0.76 6.02
C GLN A 317 30.30 1.15 5.37
N GLN A 318 30.56 0.59 4.19
CA GLN A 318 31.66 0.94 3.30
C GLN A 318 31.07 1.24 1.92
N ASP A 319 31.25 2.48 1.45
CA ASP A 319 30.67 2.98 0.19
C ASP A 319 29.16 2.71 0.05
N ASP A 320 28.77 1.87 -0.92
CA ASP A 320 27.40 1.49 -1.25
C ASP A 320 26.97 0.16 -0.60
N GLU A 321 27.80 -0.42 0.26
CA GLU A 321 27.54 -1.68 0.94
C GLU A 321 27.40 -1.49 2.46
N VAL A 322 26.33 -2.05 3.01
CA VAL A 322 26.04 -2.13 4.44
C VAL A 322 26.18 -3.58 4.86
N THR A 323 27.05 -3.84 5.83
CA THR A 323 27.33 -5.16 6.35
C THR A 323 26.77 -5.30 7.76
N LEU A 324 26.00 -6.37 7.99
CA LEU A 324 25.52 -6.78 9.29
C LEU A 324 26.18 -8.10 9.68
N ALA A 325 27.05 -8.07 10.70
CA ALA A 325 27.59 -9.27 11.31
C ALA A 325 26.83 -9.61 12.61
N ILE A 326 26.44 -10.86 12.77
CA ILE A 326 25.74 -11.40 13.94
C ILE A 326 26.58 -12.55 14.48
N THR A 327 27.20 -12.36 15.64
CA THR A 327 28.10 -13.35 16.26
C THR A 327 27.48 -13.87 17.55
N ASP A 328 27.36 -15.19 17.69
CA ASP A 328 26.97 -15.85 18.93
C ASP A 328 28.14 -16.57 19.58
N ASN A 329 28.08 -16.74 20.90
CA ASN A 329 28.97 -17.61 21.64
C ASN A 329 28.29 -18.97 21.91
N GLY A 330 27.72 -19.60 20.87
CA GLY A 330 27.12 -20.93 20.93
C GLY A 330 28.09 -22.04 20.50
N ILE A 331 27.63 -23.30 20.51
CA ILE A 331 28.43 -24.50 20.20
C ILE A 331 29.15 -24.50 18.84
N GLY A 332 28.91 -23.52 17.97
CA GLY A 332 29.48 -23.46 16.63
C GLY A 332 28.96 -24.55 15.68
N ILE A 333 29.42 -24.48 14.44
CA ILE A 333 29.13 -25.40 13.35
C ILE A 333 30.44 -26.14 13.01
N ALA A 334 30.35 -27.45 12.86
CA ALA A 334 31.48 -28.28 12.46
C ALA A 334 31.94 -27.96 11.03
N GLU A 335 33.23 -28.04 10.77
CA GLU A 335 33.86 -27.59 9.52
C GLU A 335 33.30 -28.34 8.30
N GLU A 336 33.00 -29.63 8.44
CA GLU A 336 32.42 -30.47 7.38
C GLU A 336 31.01 -30.01 6.98
N ARG A 337 30.32 -29.27 7.85
CA ARG A 337 28.98 -28.73 7.57
C ARG A 337 29.00 -27.33 6.97
N LEU A 338 30.13 -26.64 7.07
CA LEU A 338 30.37 -25.34 6.44
C LEU A 338 30.76 -25.49 4.96
N GLU A 339 31.20 -26.68 4.54
CA GLU A 339 31.47 -26.98 3.14
C GLU A 339 30.28 -26.67 2.23
N MET A 340 30.58 -26.16 1.03
CA MET A 340 29.57 -25.74 0.08
C MET A 340 28.95 -26.95 -0.63
N GLY A 341 27.63 -27.04 -0.60
CA GLY A 341 26.86 -28.02 -1.36
C GLY A 341 26.80 -27.69 -2.86
N ALA A 342 26.20 -28.60 -3.63
CA ALA A 342 26.05 -28.48 -5.09
C ALA A 342 25.19 -27.26 -5.52
N ASP A 343 24.41 -26.68 -4.62
CA ASP A 343 23.56 -25.51 -4.80
C ASP A 343 24.22 -24.19 -4.33
N GLN A 344 25.54 -24.21 -4.08
CA GLN A 344 26.32 -23.07 -3.59
C GLN A 344 25.80 -22.47 -2.27
N VAL A 345 25.25 -23.33 -1.39
CA VAL A 345 25.01 -22.98 0.02
C VAL A 345 25.66 -24.02 0.93
N PRO A 346 26.03 -23.67 2.17
CA PRO A 346 26.65 -24.63 3.09
C PRO A 346 25.79 -25.86 3.37
N LEU A 347 26.43 -27.01 3.59
CA LEU A 347 25.76 -28.30 3.81
C LEU A 347 24.82 -28.33 5.03
N PHE A 348 24.95 -27.42 5.98
CA PHE A 348 24.01 -27.29 7.11
C PHE A 348 22.65 -26.68 6.72
N VAL A 349 22.55 -25.96 5.60
CA VAL A 349 21.34 -25.26 5.19
C VAL A 349 20.23 -26.24 4.84
N GLY A 350 19.05 -26.08 5.47
CA GLY A 350 17.91 -26.97 5.30
C GLY A 350 17.96 -28.25 6.14
N LYS A 351 19.00 -28.47 6.94
CA LYS A 351 19.14 -29.61 7.86
C LYS A 351 18.95 -29.15 9.32
N SER A 352 18.36 -29.99 10.17
CA SER A 352 18.21 -29.70 11.61
C SER A 352 19.14 -30.58 12.43
N THR A 353 19.68 -29.98 13.49
CA THR A 353 20.51 -30.64 14.51
C THR A 353 19.71 -31.03 15.76
N LYS A 354 18.46 -30.58 15.88
CA LYS A 354 17.57 -30.99 16.98
C LYS A 354 16.99 -32.35 16.62
N GLY A 355 17.30 -33.40 17.39
CA GLY A 355 16.82 -34.78 17.21
C GLY A 355 15.30 -35.00 17.33
N SER A 356 14.48 -33.97 17.09
CA SER A 356 13.03 -34.07 16.92
C SER A 356 12.70 -34.16 15.42
N PRO A 357 11.80 -35.07 14.97
CA PRO A 357 11.46 -35.25 13.55
C PRO A 357 10.79 -34.04 12.88
N THR A 358 10.45 -32.99 13.64
CA THR A 358 9.62 -31.86 13.22
C THR A 358 10.39 -30.63 12.72
N GLY A 359 11.69 -30.52 12.98
CA GLY A 359 12.49 -29.41 12.49
C GLY A 359 13.09 -29.75 11.13
N LYS A 360 12.41 -29.50 10.01
CA LYS A 360 13.16 -29.32 8.75
C LYS A 360 13.87 -27.97 8.88
N GLY A 361 15.11 -27.80 8.38
CA GLY A 361 15.90 -26.57 8.53
C GLY A 361 15.35 -25.34 7.76
N ILE A 362 14.03 -25.16 7.76
CA ILE A 362 13.22 -24.13 7.10
C ILE A 362 13.75 -22.74 7.43
N GLY A 363 14.15 -22.50 8.69
CA GLY A 363 14.73 -21.23 9.12
C GLY A 363 15.97 -20.83 8.33
N THR A 364 16.93 -21.75 8.17
CA THR A 364 18.17 -21.52 7.39
C THR A 364 17.90 -21.35 5.90
N ARG A 365 17.01 -22.16 5.29
CA ARG A 365 16.61 -21.96 3.89
C ARG A 365 15.94 -20.60 3.68
N GLN A 366 15.13 -20.17 4.63
CA GLN A 366 14.46 -18.88 4.57
C GLN A 366 15.44 -17.70 4.67
N ILE A 367 16.52 -17.84 5.45
CA ILE A 367 17.58 -16.83 5.53
C ILE A 367 18.24 -16.66 4.16
N TYR A 368 18.67 -17.77 3.54
CA TYR A 368 19.30 -17.77 2.23
C TYR A 368 18.36 -17.31 1.10
N SER A 369 17.07 -17.65 1.15
CA SER A 369 16.09 -17.15 0.18
C SER A 369 15.81 -15.66 0.31
N THR A 370 16.00 -15.08 1.50
CA THR A 370 15.70 -13.67 1.80
C THR A 370 16.84 -12.74 1.40
N PHE A 371 18.08 -13.10 1.71
CA PHE A 371 19.24 -12.24 1.44
C PHE A 371 20.00 -12.61 0.16
N GLY A 372 19.90 -13.86 -0.31
CA GLY A 372 20.69 -14.39 -1.42
C GLY A 372 21.98 -15.06 -0.93
N ALA A 373 22.36 -16.17 -1.55
CA ALA A 373 23.53 -16.96 -1.15
C ALA A 373 24.85 -16.20 -1.37
N ASP A 374 24.90 -15.33 -2.38
CA ASP A 374 26.02 -14.45 -2.70
C ASP A 374 26.28 -13.37 -1.65
N ARG A 375 25.32 -13.14 -0.75
CA ARG A 375 25.33 -12.04 0.23
C ARG A 375 25.47 -12.51 1.67
N ILE A 376 25.59 -13.82 1.88
CA ILE A 376 25.73 -14.41 3.20
C ILE A 376 27.06 -15.13 3.26
N ALA A 377 27.91 -14.73 4.21
CA ALA A 377 29.06 -15.51 4.63
C ALA A 377 28.84 -16.04 6.05
N VAL A 378 29.25 -17.28 6.31
CA VAL A 378 29.13 -17.91 7.63
C VAL A 378 30.50 -18.40 8.06
N GLU A 379 30.98 -17.87 9.17
CA GLU A 379 32.22 -18.29 9.83
C GLU A 379 31.87 -18.96 11.14
N SER A 380 32.46 -20.10 11.46
CA SER A 380 32.19 -20.76 12.73
C SER A 380 33.33 -21.64 13.15
N ARG A 381 33.54 -21.74 14.47
CA ARG A 381 34.47 -22.68 15.09
C ARG A 381 33.70 -23.52 16.11
N ALA A 382 33.72 -24.83 15.92
CA ALA A 382 33.07 -25.77 16.81
C ALA A 382 33.54 -25.57 18.25
N GLY A 383 32.60 -25.51 19.18
CA GLY A 383 32.81 -25.21 20.59
C GLY A 383 32.97 -23.73 20.94
N GLU A 384 33.14 -22.83 19.96
CA GLU A 384 33.48 -21.43 20.22
C GLU A 384 32.38 -20.44 19.81
N PHE A 385 32.09 -20.30 18.51
CA PHE A 385 31.18 -19.28 18.00
C PHE A 385 30.59 -19.61 16.63
N THR A 386 29.48 -18.97 16.27
CA THR A 386 29.01 -18.84 14.88
C THR A 386 28.84 -17.37 14.54
N ARG A 387 29.27 -16.96 13.36
CA ARG A 387 29.13 -15.60 12.83
C ARG A 387 28.45 -15.64 11.47
N TRP A 388 27.37 -14.89 11.35
CA TRP A 388 26.68 -14.63 10.10
C TRP A 388 27.00 -13.22 9.63
N THR A 389 27.52 -13.09 8.42
CA THR A 389 27.81 -11.79 7.80
C THR A 389 26.90 -11.61 6.60
N ILE A 390 26.06 -10.58 6.63
CA ILE A 390 25.07 -10.26 5.59
C ILE A 390 25.47 -8.95 4.92
N SER A 391 25.71 -8.99 3.61
CA SER A 391 26.10 -7.84 2.81
C SER A 391 24.92 -7.32 1.99
N LEU A 392 24.51 -6.07 2.21
CA LEU A 392 23.33 -5.46 1.59
C LEU A 392 23.69 -4.16 0.90
N ARG A 393 23.12 -3.92 -0.28
CA ARG A 393 23.30 -2.64 -0.96
C ARG A 393 22.51 -1.55 -0.26
N LYS A 394 23.19 -0.42 0.00
CA LYS A 394 22.56 0.84 0.38
C LYS A 394 21.43 1.15 -0.60
N SER A 395 20.29 1.57 -0.08
CA SER A 395 19.17 1.91 -0.95
C SER A 395 19.45 3.22 -1.70
N THR A 396 19.72 3.10 -3.00
CA THR A 396 19.84 4.23 -3.94
C THR A 396 18.50 4.89 -4.25
N THR A 397 17.37 4.29 -3.82
CA THR A 397 16.04 4.59 -4.36
C THR A 397 15.19 5.41 -3.38
N ARG A 398 15.35 6.73 -3.37
CA ARG A 398 14.47 7.66 -2.62
C ARG A 398 13.10 7.84 -3.29
N GLU A 399 12.96 7.50 -4.58
CA GLU A 399 11.80 7.84 -5.42
C GLU A 399 10.68 6.76 -5.45
N THR A 400 10.99 5.46 -5.34
CA THR A 400 9.99 4.39 -5.53
C THR A 400 9.02 4.21 -4.35
N VAL A 401 9.48 4.40 -3.11
CA VAL A 401 8.62 4.34 -1.90
C VAL A 401 7.62 5.49 -1.89
N LEU A 402 8.08 6.70 -2.25
CA LEU A 402 7.25 7.89 -2.36
C LEU A 402 6.17 7.71 -3.45
N LEU A 403 6.52 7.12 -4.59
CA LEU A 403 5.56 6.82 -5.67
C LEU A 403 4.46 5.82 -5.25
N ALA A 404 4.79 4.79 -4.47
CA ALA A 404 3.83 3.79 -4.00
C ALA A 404 2.83 4.38 -2.96
N ASP A 405 3.32 5.22 -2.05
CA ASP A 405 2.45 5.97 -1.13
C ASP A 405 1.51 6.92 -1.88
N LEU A 406 2.07 7.71 -2.81
CA LEU A 406 1.27 8.63 -3.63
C LEU A 406 0.21 7.88 -4.45
N PHE A 407 0.56 6.73 -5.03
CA PHE A 407 -0.41 5.91 -5.74
C PHE A 407 -1.54 5.45 -4.83
N SER A 408 -1.21 4.97 -3.63
CA SER A 408 -2.18 4.49 -2.65
C SER A 408 -3.13 5.61 -2.20
N ARG A 409 -2.60 6.81 -1.94
CA ARG A 409 -3.39 8.02 -1.65
C ARG A 409 -4.28 8.39 -2.83
N TYR A 410 -3.74 8.43 -4.05
CA TYR A 410 -4.51 8.70 -5.28
C TYR A 410 -5.67 7.71 -5.46
N ALA A 411 -5.40 6.41 -5.39
CA ALA A 411 -6.41 5.36 -5.56
C ALA A 411 -7.52 5.46 -4.51
N ARG A 412 -7.17 5.78 -3.25
CA ARG A 412 -8.12 6.02 -2.17
C ARG A 412 -9.06 7.18 -2.51
N PHE A 413 -8.52 8.33 -2.93
CA PHE A 413 -9.32 9.48 -3.34
C PHE A 413 -10.22 9.20 -4.53
N MET A 414 -9.71 8.48 -5.54
CA MET A 414 -10.50 8.15 -6.72
C MET A 414 -11.68 7.23 -6.38
N LYS A 415 -11.49 6.30 -5.44
CA LYS A 415 -12.53 5.39 -4.94
C LYS A 415 -13.56 6.12 -4.08
N SER A 416 -13.14 6.94 -3.11
CA SER A 416 -14.07 7.66 -2.22
C SER A 416 -14.90 8.70 -2.96
N SER A 417 -14.33 9.37 -3.96
CA SER A 417 -14.99 10.41 -4.76
C SER A 417 -15.72 9.87 -6.00
N GLN A 418 -15.89 8.55 -6.13
CA GLN A 418 -16.47 7.94 -7.34
C GLN A 418 -17.94 8.33 -7.55
N LYS A 419 -18.72 8.38 -6.48
CA LYS A 419 -20.10 8.85 -6.48
C LYS A 419 -20.18 10.14 -5.66
N ILE A 420 -20.89 11.14 -6.17
CA ILE A 420 -21.18 12.35 -5.42
C ILE A 420 -22.48 12.07 -4.67
N GLY A 421 -22.43 12.05 -3.33
CA GLY A 421 -23.58 11.73 -2.47
C GLY A 421 -24.38 12.95 -2.00
N LEU A 422 -24.03 14.15 -2.47
CA LEU A 422 -24.71 15.38 -2.05
C LEU A 422 -25.98 15.62 -2.87
N THR A 423 -27.09 15.94 -2.23
CA THR A 423 -28.32 16.44 -2.84
C THR A 423 -28.62 17.83 -2.27
N ARG A 424 -29.63 18.54 -2.81
CA ARG A 424 -30.08 19.83 -2.24
C ARG A 424 -30.60 19.72 -0.81
N GLU A 425 -30.94 18.50 -0.37
CA GLU A 425 -31.46 18.19 0.97
C GLU A 425 -30.37 17.61 1.90
N SER A 426 -29.11 17.51 1.44
CA SER A 426 -28.04 16.94 2.25
C SER A 426 -27.84 17.71 3.55
N SER A 427 -27.63 16.95 4.62
CA SER A 427 -27.36 17.49 5.94
C SER A 427 -26.03 18.25 5.98
N ARG A 428 -25.90 19.18 6.93
CA ARG A 428 -24.65 19.92 7.18
C ARG A 428 -23.44 18.99 7.39
N THR A 429 -23.66 17.84 8.04
CA THR A 429 -22.63 16.82 8.27
C THR A 429 -22.14 16.20 6.96
N GLU A 430 -23.04 15.87 6.03
CA GLU A 430 -22.67 15.32 4.72
C GLU A 430 -21.91 16.36 3.87
N VAL A 431 -22.35 17.61 3.91
CA VAL A 431 -21.63 18.74 3.27
C VAL A 431 -20.23 18.90 3.88
N SER A 432 -20.11 18.76 5.20
CA SER A 432 -18.82 18.82 5.90
C SER A 432 -17.87 17.71 5.46
N ILE A 433 -18.32 16.46 5.44
CA ILE A 433 -17.50 15.31 5.00
C ILE A 433 -17.06 15.50 3.55
N PHE A 434 -17.95 15.99 2.69
CA PHE A 434 -17.63 16.24 1.28
C PHE A 434 -16.56 17.33 1.12
N ILE A 435 -16.70 18.47 1.80
CA ILE A 435 -15.72 19.56 1.76
C ILE A 435 -14.38 19.10 2.31
N TRP A 436 -14.39 18.32 3.41
CA TRP A 436 -13.18 17.76 4.00
C TRP A 436 -12.42 16.89 3.01
N GLN A 437 -13.12 15.98 2.33
CA GLN A 437 -12.54 15.13 1.28
C GLN A 437 -12.04 15.95 0.08
N LEU A 438 -12.81 16.96 -0.35
CA LEU A 438 -12.40 17.85 -1.43
C LEU A 438 -11.08 18.55 -1.10
N ARG A 439 -10.92 19.02 0.14
CA ARG A 439 -9.69 19.70 0.56
C ARG A 439 -8.50 18.75 0.65
N GLN A 440 -8.69 17.52 1.13
CA GLN A 440 -7.66 16.48 1.10
C GLN A 440 -7.17 16.19 -0.32
N MET A 441 -8.08 16.12 -1.29
CA MET A 441 -7.73 15.94 -2.69
C MET A 441 -6.93 17.12 -3.24
N GLU A 442 -7.29 18.35 -2.87
CA GLU A 442 -6.56 19.53 -3.28
C GLU A 442 -5.14 19.59 -2.68
N LEU A 443 -5.00 19.37 -1.38
CA LEU A 443 -3.69 19.31 -0.72
C LEU A 443 -2.81 18.21 -1.35
N PHE A 444 -3.39 17.06 -1.68
CA PHE A 444 -2.70 16.01 -2.40
C PHE A 444 -2.33 16.41 -3.83
N SER A 445 -3.14 17.22 -4.52
CA SER A 445 -2.78 17.74 -5.84
C SER A 445 -1.53 18.63 -5.78
N TYR A 446 -1.33 19.36 -4.68
CA TYR A 446 -0.10 20.14 -4.46
C TYR A 446 1.11 19.24 -4.31
N ASP A 447 0.99 18.12 -3.57
CA ASP A 447 2.04 17.10 -3.47
C ASP A 447 2.45 16.62 -4.87
N LEU A 448 1.46 16.28 -5.71
CA LEU A 448 1.72 15.84 -7.08
C LEU A 448 2.40 16.92 -7.93
N ILE A 449 2.04 18.19 -7.77
CA ILE A 449 2.69 19.31 -8.48
C ILE A 449 4.16 19.43 -8.05
N TYR A 450 4.50 19.23 -6.78
CA TYR A 450 5.89 19.34 -6.32
C TYR A 450 6.84 18.32 -6.95
N HIS A 451 6.33 17.19 -7.44
CA HIS A 451 7.15 16.25 -8.21
C HIS A 451 7.62 16.78 -9.56
N PHE A 452 7.00 17.83 -10.08
CA PHE A 452 7.46 18.49 -11.30
C PHE A 452 8.58 19.51 -11.03
N SER A 453 8.83 19.88 -9.77
CA SER A 453 9.79 20.95 -9.40
C SER A 453 11.22 20.68 -9.87
N ARG A 454 11.59 19.41 -10.07
CA ARG A 454 12.93 19.04 -10.53
C ARG A 454 13.28 19.61 -11.91
N TYR A 455 12.31 19.74 -12.80
CA TYR A 455 12.54 20.16 -14.19
C TYR A 455 11.64 21.28 -14.67
N ASN A 456 10.68 21.71 -13.85
CA ASN A 456 9.67 22.69 -14.25
C ASN A 456 9.42 23.67 -13.11
N ASN A 457 9.01 24.88 -13.49
CA ASN A 457 8.47 25.83 -12.54
C ASN A 457 7.07 25.37 -12.09
N VAL A 458 6.94 25.00 -10.83
CA VAL A 458 5.68 24.52 -10.23
C VAL A 458 4.59 25.59 -10.25
N ARG A 459 4.94 26.88 -10.28
CA ARG A 459 3.98 27.99 -10.33
C ARG A 459 3.27 28.07 -11.67
N ASP A 460 3.99 27.82 -12.77
CA ASP A 460 3.41 27.82 -14.13
C ASP A 460 2.46 26.62 -14.29
N ILE A 461 2.81 25.47 -13.72
CA ILE A 461 1.95 24.29 -13.67
C ILE A 461 0.68 24.60 -12.87
N PHE A 462 0.82 25.22 -11.70
CA PHE A 462 -0.32 25.61 -10.88
C PHE A 462 -1.20 26.66 -11.57
N GLN A 463 -0.62 27.63 -12.28
CA GLN A 463 -1.36 28.61 -13.07
C GLN A 463 -2.20 27.93 -14.18
N ASN A 464 -1.64 26.94 -14.88
CA ASN A 464 -2.39 26.16 -15.86
C ASN A 464 -3.55 25.37 -15.22
N VAL A 465 -3.33 24.83 -14.02
CA VAL A 465 -4.38 24.19 -13.22
C VAL A 465 -5.49 25.18 -12.86
N LEU A 466 -5.16 26.41 -12.46
CA LEU A 466 -6.13 27.48 -12.18
C LEU A 466 -6.89 27.93 -13.42
N LEU A 467 -6.21 28.08 -14.56
CA LEU A 467 -6.85 28.43 -15.83
C LEU A 467 -7.90 27.39 -16.25
N TYR A 468 -7.66 26.10 -15.97
CA TYR A 468 -8.65 25.06 -16.17
C TYR A 468 -9.77 25.09 -15.11
N ARG A 469 -9.43 25.19 -13.82
CA ARG A 469 -10.43 25.12 -12.73
C ARG A 469 -11.34 26.34 -12.66
N LEU A 470 -10.77 27.53 -12.89
CA LEU A 470 -11.39 28.83 -12.63
C LEU A 470 -11.38 29.75 -13.85
N GLY A 471 -10.38 29.63 -14.74
CA GLY A 471 -10.21 30.50 -15.92
C GLY A 471 -10.99 30.08 -17.17
N GLY A 472 -11.86 29.08 -17.09
CA GLY A 472 -12.74 28.65 -18.19
C GLY A 472 -12.05 27.88 -19.33
N LYS A 473 -10.77 27.51 -19.20
CA LYS A 473 -10.09 26.67 -20.20
C LYS A 473 -10.59 25.22 -20.15
N PRO A 474 -10.68 24.51 -21.30
CA PRO A 474 -11.14 23.12 -21.34
C PRO A 474 -10.09 22.15 -20.76
N PHE A 475 -10.52 20.94 -20.41
CA PHE A 475 -9.61 19.91 -19.87
C PHE A 475 -8.48 19.53 -20.83
N GLU A 476 -8.74 19.54 -22.14
CA GLU A 476 -7.71 19.25 -23.16
C GLU A 476 -6.58 20.29 -23.17
N TYR A 477 -6.87 21.55 -22.80
CA TYR A 477 -5.82 22.57 -22.63
C TYR A 477 -4.85 22.18 -21.52
N LEU A 478 -5.36 21.83 -20.33
CA LEU A 478 -4.52 21.40 -19.21
C LEU A 478 -3.70 20.15 -19.55
N LYS A 479 -4.31 19.19 -20.26
CA LYS A 479 -3.64 17.97 -20.72
C LYS A 479 -2.51 18.27 -21.70
N ALA A 480 -2.71 19.21 -22.62
CA ALA A 480 -1.68 19.65 -23.56
C ALA A 480 -0.52 20.35 -22.84
N GLU A 481 -0.79 21.29 -21.92
CA GLU A 481 0.26 22.00 -21.17
C GLU A 481 1.04 21.06 -20.26
N LEU A 482 0.37 20.19 -19.48
CA LEU A 482 1.05 19.19 -18.65
C LEU A 482 1.82 18.14 -19.48
N GLY A 483 1.43 17.92 -20.73
CA GLY A 483 2.13 17.07 -21.68
C GLY A 483 3.51 17.61 -22.05
N LYS A 484 3.69 18.94 -22.04
CA LYS A 484 4.98 19.61 -22.31
C LYS A 484 5.94 19.55 -21.12
N CYS A 485 5.42 19.37 -19.90
CA CYS A 485 6.23 19.33 -18.69
C CYS A 485 7.06 18.03 -18.57
N ARG A 486 8.34 18.15 -18.23
CA ARG A 486 9.25 17.00 -18.02
C ARG A 486 9.06 16.41 -16.62
N ILE A 487 8.95 15.10 -16.49
CA ILE A 487 8.84 14.44 -15.18
C ILE A 487 9.47 13.05 -15.22
N ASP A 488 10.08 12.62 -14.12
CA ASP A 488 10.75 11.31 -14.02
C ASP A 488 9.74 10.15 -14.15
N ASN A 489 8.53 10.31 -13.59
CA ASN A 489 7.47 9.30 -13.66
C ASN A 489 6.19 9.86 -14.29
N GLY A 490 5.84 9.35 -15.49
CA GLY A 490 4.65 9.76 -16.23
C GLY A 490 3.31 9.46 -15.52
N SER A 491 3.27 8.52 -14.57
CA SER A 491 2.06 8.21 -13.79
C SER A 491 1.63 9.39 -12.92
N ILE A 492 2.57 10.17 -12.36
CA ILE A 492 2.26 11.37 -11.57
C ILE A 492 1.48 12.39 -12.41
N ARG A 493 1.87 12.57 -13.69
CA ARG A 493 1.13 13.44 -14.62
C ARG A 493 -0.31 12.97 -14.80
N ALA A 494 -0.52 11.67 -15.00
CA ALA A 494 -1.85 11.09 -15.13
C ALA A 494 -2.68 11.26 -13.84
N TRP A 495 -2.05 11.10 -12.67
CA TRP A 495 -2.71 11.30 -11.37
C TRP A 495 -3.08 12.75 -11.13
N LEU A 496 -2.21 13.70 -11.46
CA LEU A 496 -2.49 15.13 -11.34
C LEU A 496 -3.66 15.54 -12.24
N LEU A 497 -3.69 15.06 -13.49
CA LEU A 497 -4.80 15.27 -14.41
C LEU A 497 -6.12 14.70 -13.86
N GLY A 498 -6.09 13.45 -13.41
CA GLY A 498 -7.25 12.77 -12.84
C GLY A 498 -7.77 13.48 -11.58
N MET A 499 -6.86 13.88 -10.70
CA MET A 499 -7.16 14.58 -9.45
C MET A 499 -7.75 15.96 -9.71
N THR A 500 -7.12 16.76 -10.59
CA THR A 500 -7.57 18.11 -10.93
C THR A 500 -8.97 18.09 -11.57
N LYS A 501 -9.23 17.14 -12.47
CA LYS A 501 -10.55 16.93 -13.07
C LYS A 501 -11.60 16.59 -12.00
N ARG A 502 -11.23 15.78 -11.01
CA ARG A 502 -12.11 15.38 -9.91
C ARG A 502 -12.44 16.54 -8.98
N ILE A 503 -11.43 17.33 -8.62
CA ILE A 503 -11.57 18.55 -7.81
C ILE A 503 -12.51 19.53 -8.52
N SER A 504 -12.23 19.89 -9.78
CA SER A 504 -13.06 20.82 -10.56
C SER A 504 -14.52 20.39 -10.65
N ARG A 505 -14.77 19.09 -10.91
CA ARG A 505 -16.12 18.51 -10.93
C ARG A 505 -16.81 18.65 -9.58
N ASN A 506 -16.13 18.33 -8.48
CA ASN A 506 -16.69 18.36 -7.14
C ASN A 506 -16.95 19.80 -6.66
N GLU A 507 -16.08 20.76 -7.00
CA GLU A 507 -16.26 22.20 -6.75
C GLU A 507 -17.48 22.75 -7.49
N SER A 508 -17.60 22.43 -8.78
CA SER A 508 -18.76 22.81 -9.58
C SER A 508 -20.05 22.23 -9.00
N TYR A 509 -19.99 20.98 -8.53
CA TYR A 509 -21.15 20.30 -7.97
C TYR A 509 -21.65 20.98 -6.70
N ILE A 510 -20.78 21.25 -5.72
CA ILE A 510 -21.21 21.92 -4.48
C ILE A 510 -21.71 23.34 -4.75
N ARG A 511 -21.04 24.09 -5.64
CA ARG A 511 -21.45 25.45 -6.02
C ARG A 511 -22.84 25.50 -6.65
N GLN A 512 -23.24 24.47 -7.41
CA GLN A 512 -24.55 24.39 -8.05
C GLN A 512 -25.67 23.92 -7.13
N ASN A 513 -25.34 23.19 -6.05
CA ASN A 513 -26.33 22.50 -5.22
C ASN A 513 -26.49 23.07 -3.82
N VAL A 514 -25.47 23.76 -3.29
CA VAL A 514 -25.48 24.33 -1.94
C VAL A 514 -25.12 25.82 -2.02
N PRO A 515 -25.90 26.72 -1.39
CA PRO A 515 -25.55 28.14 -1.34
C PRO A 515 -24.22 28.36 -0.61
N PHE A 516 -23.33 29.21 -1.16
CA PHE A 516 -22.01 29.48 -0.59
C PHE A 516 -22.04 29.87 0.90
N GLN A 517 -22.99 30.72 1.28
CA GLN A 517 -23.15 31.18 2.67
C GLN A 517 -23.43 30.03 3.66
N ALA A 518 -23.99 28.90 3.21
CA ALA A 518 -24.32 27.77 4.07
C ALA A 518 -23.10 26.89 4.44
N TYR A 519 -21.99 27.01 3.69
CA TYR A 519 -20.80 26.16 3.87
C TYR A 519 -19.45 26.90 3.88
N LYS A 520 -19.44 28.22 3.72
CA LYS A 520 -18.20 29.04 3.69
C LYS A 520 -17.32 28.84 4.92
N ASP A 521 -17.93 28.64 6.09
CA ASP A 521 -17.26 28.36 7.37
C ASP A 521 -16.52 27.03 7.32
N ILE A 522 -17.21 25.97 6.91
CA ILE A 522 -16.65 24.62 6.74
C ILE A 522 -15.53 24.66 5.69
N LEU A 523 -15.73 25.39 4.60
CA LEU A 523 -14.76 25.53 3.52
C LEU A 523 -13.44 26.12 4.00
N PHE A 524 -13.49 27.20 4.79
CA PHE A 524 -12.30 27.85 5.33
C PHE A 524 -11.64 27.00 6.40
N GLN A 525 -12.42 26.47 7.35
CA GLN A 525 -11.90 25.61 8.41
C GLN A 525 -11.27 24.31 7.87
N SER A 526 -11.72 23.82 6.71
CA SER A 526 -11.11 22.64 6.07
C SER A 526 -9.62 22.81 5.77
N TYR A 527 -9.11 24.05 5.65
CA TYR A 527 -7.68 24.30 5.47
C TYR A 527 -6.84 24.04 6.72
N GLY A 528 -7.44 23.86 7.90
CA GLY A 528 -6.72 23.37 9.09
C GLY A 528 -6.11 21.97 8.93
N GLN A 529 -6.48 21.25 7.86
CA GLN A 529 -5.85 20.00 7.45
C GLN A 529 -4.41 20.18 6.92
N ALA A 530 -4.00 21.41 6.62
CA ALA A 530 -2.69 21.76 6.06
C ALA A 530 -1.67 22.03 7.17
N ILE A 531 -1.53 21.10 8.13
CA ILE A 531 -0.79 21.32 9.39
C ILE A 531 0.67 21.73 9.13
N ASP A 532 1.33 21.10 8.17
CA ASP A 532 2.75 21.33 7.84
C ASP A 532 2.95 22.30 6.67
N ARG A 533 1.96 23.15 6.39
CA ARG A 533 2.01 24.08 5.25
C ARG A 533 1.69 25.49 5.66
N THR A 534 2.37 26.39 4.99
CA THR A 534 2.02 27.79 4.96
C THR A 534 1.05 28.02 3.81
N MET A 535 -0.19 28.32 4.15
CA MET A 535 -1.26 28.52 3.17
C MET A 535 -1.50 30.01 2.98
N VAL A 536 -1.41 30.49 1.74
CA VAL A 536 -1.72 31.87 1.37
C VAL A 536 -3.11 31.95 0.77
N PHE A 537 -3.87 32.99 1.11
CA PHE A 537 -5.22 33.20 0.60
C PHE A 537 -5.49 34.65 0.22
N THR A 538 -6.45 34.82 -0.69
CA THR A 538 -7.10 36.10 -0.98
C THR A 538 -8.56 35.98 -0.61
N LEU A 539 -9.04 36.90 0.21
CA LEU A 539 -10.39 36.92 0.78
C LEU A 539 -11.13 38.19 0.35
N ASP A 540 -12.37 38.04 -0.12
CA ASP A 540 -13.35 39.13 -0.17
C ASP A 540 -13.94 39.33 1.23
N PRO A 541 -13.63 40.44 1.92
CA PRO A 541 -14.06 40.66 3.29
C PRO A 541 -15.58 40.86 3.42
N LEU A 542 -16.30 41.14 2.33
CA LEU A 542 -17.75 41.35 2.36
C LEU A 542 -18.52 40.06 2.12
N SER A 543 -18.19 39.33 1.05
CA SER A 543 -18.90 38.08 0.72
C SER A 543 -18.37 36.87 1.50
N GLY A 544 -17.10 36.91 1.91
CA GLY A 544 -16.35 35.76 2.43
C GLY A 544 -15.85 34.81 1.36
N GLU A 545 -16.03 35.11 0.07
CA GLU A 545 -15.43 34.33 -1.00
C GLU A 545 -13.91 34.43 -0.93
N PHE A 546 -13.24 33.29 -1.07
CA PHE A 546 -11.79 33.26 -0.97
C PHE A 546 -11.19 32.15 -1.82
N LEU A 547 -9.94 32.36 -2.21
CA LEU A 547 -9.09 31.33 -2.80
C LEU A 547 -7.85 31.18 -1.95
N CYS A 548 -7.38 29.95 -1.79
CA CYS A 548 -6.28 29.60 -0.91
C CYS A 548 -5.43 28.50 -1.54
N THR A 549 -4.13 28.54 -1.32
CA THR A 549 -3.18 27.53 -1.81
C THR A 549 -1.91 27.54 -0.96
N ASP A 550 -1.06 26.55 -1.18
CA ASP A 550 0.26 26.48 -0.55
C ASP A 550 1.17 27.61 -1.06
N ARG A 551 1.84 28.31 -0.14
CA ARG A 551 2.72 29.46 -0.43
C ARG A 551 3.74 29.16 -1.52
N LYS A 552 4.28 27.94 -1.57
CA LYS A 552 5.29 27.55 -2.56
C LYS A 552 4.74 27.57 -4.01
N LEU A 553 3.44 27.42 -4.20
CA LEU A 553 2.79 27.43 -5.51
C LEU A 553 2.38 28.83 -5.98
N ALA A 554 2.25 29.79 -5.07
CA ALA A 554 1.61 31.07 -5.37
C ALA A 554 2.21 32.29 -4.67
N GLU A 555 3.49 32.26 -4.30
CA GLU A 555 4.20 33.32 -3.56
C GLU A 555 3.88 34.76 -3.99
N HIS A 556 3.66 34.99 -5.30
CA HIS A 556 3.21 36.26 -5.89
C HIS A 556 1.96 36.14 -6.78
N LEU A 557 1.30 34.98 -6.81
CA LEU A 557 0.17 34.76 -7.70
C LEU A 557 -1.06 35.48 -7.14
N ASP A 558 -1.57 36.42 -7.91
CA ASP A 558 -2.72 37.21 -7.53
C ASP A 558 -3.99 36.42 -7.81
N PHE A 559 -4.75 36.06 -6.78
CA PHE A 559 -6.05 35.40 -6.94
C PHE A 559 -7.16 36.39 -7.35
N VAL A 560 -6.88 37.69 -7.31
CA VAL A 560 -7.81 38.76 -7.69
C VAL A 560 -8.54 38.50 -9.01
N PRO A 561 -7.89 38.04 -10.12
CA PRO A 561 -8.59 37.82 -11.39
C PRO A 561 -9.70 36.76 -11.35
N TYR A 562 -9.72 35.92 -10.31
CA TYR A 562 -10.71 34.85 -10.14
C TYR A 562 -11.80 35.19 -9.11
N LEU A 563 -11.73 36.37 -8.51
CA LEU A 563 -12.72 36.90 -7.57
C LEU A 563 -13.47 38.07 -8.22
N SER A 564 -14.66 38.38 -7.70
CA SER A 564 -15.54 39.39 -8.32
C SER A 564 -15.17 40.85 -8.03
N ARG A 565 -14.17 41.11 -7.18
CA ARG A 565 -13.77 42.46 -6.73
C ARG A 565 -12.36 42.84 -7.17
N GLY A 566 -12.09 44.14 -7.19
CA GLY A 566 -10.77 44.67 -7.50
C GLY A 566 -9.75 44.37 -6.41
N LYS A 567 -8.46 44.38 -6.79
CA LYS A 567 -7.33 44.12 -5.89
C LYS A 567 -7.35 44.95 -4.61
N ASP A 568 -7.74 46.21 -4.72
CA ASP A 568 -7.74 47.16 -3.61
C ASP A 568 -8.91 46.97 -2.63
N GLU A 569 -9.89 46.12 -2.97
CA GLU A 569 -11.05 45.77 -2.15
C GLU A 569 -10.94 44.38 -1.51
N LEU A 570 -9.87 43.65 -1.80
CA LEU A 570 -9.64 42.31 -1.30
C LEU A 570 -8.61 42.35 -0.16
N LEU A 571 -8.56 41.28 0.62
CA LEU A 571 -7.53 41.05 1.63
C LEU A 571 -6.60 39.91 1.22
N ARG A 572 -5.32 40.07 1.53
CA ARG A 572 -4.33 38.99 1.50
C ARG A 572 -4.24 38.39 2.88
N GLY A 573 -4.07 37.08 2.97
CA GLY A 573 -3.74 36.46 4.24
C GLY A 573 -2.90 35.21 4.13
N GLU A 574 -2.44 34.76 5.28
CA GLU A 574 -1.69 33.52 5.46
C GLU A 574 -2.12 32.83 6.74
N LEU A 575 -2.22 31.50 6.67
CA LEU A 575 -2.49 30.64 7.81
C LEU A 575 -1.46 29.51 7.84
N ILE A 576 -1.04 29.13 9.04
CA ILE A 576 -0.12 28.03 9.31
C ILE A 576 -0.75 27.12 10.36
N GLY A 577 -0.78 25.82 10.09
CA GLY A 577 -1.27 24.85 11.06
C GLY A 577 -2.80 24.77 11.14
N ASP A 578 -3.29 24.32 12.30
CA ASP A 578 -4.72 24.22 12.56
C ASP A 578 -5.35 25.61 12.70
N VAL A 579 -6.29 25.92 11.81
CA VAL A 579 -7.09 27.17 11.83
C VAL A 579 -7.81 27.35 13.17
N ARG A 580 -8.10 26.27 13.89
CA ARG A 580 -8.75 26.28 15.20
C ARG A 580 -7.80 26.52 16.37
N ASN A 581 -6.50 26.33 16.19
CA ASN A 581 -5.54 26.60 17.25
C ASN A 581 -5.47 28.12 17.52
N VAL A 582 -6.02 28.58 18.63
CA VAL A 582 -6.05 29.98 19.06
C VAL A 582 -4.66 30.61 19.20
N ASP A 583 -3.63 29.82 19.48
CA ASP A 583 -2.25 30.28 19.64
C ASP A 583 -1.56 30.58 18.30
N SER A 584 -2.01 29.95 17.20
CA SER A 584 -1.48 30.20 15.85
C SER A 584 -2.20 31.40 15.22
N PRO A 585 -1.50 32.51 14.91
CA PRO A 585 -2.15 33.68 14.33
C PRO A 585 -2.49 33.48 12.85
N ILE A 586 -3.57 34.12 12.41
CA ILE A 586 -3.85 34.33 10.98
C ILE A 586 -3.25 35.68 10.58
N TYR A 587 -2.44 35.68 9.53
CA TYR A 587 -1.89 36.91 9.00
C TYR A 587 -2.89 37.54 8.03
N LEU A 588 -3.15 38.82 8.18
CA LEU A 588 -3.97 39.62 7.26
C LEU A 588 -3.19 40.84 6.78
N GLY A 589 -3.41 41.24 5.54
CA GLY A 589 -2.82 42.44 4.98
C GLY A 589 -3.48 42.90 3.69
N VAL A 590 -2.92 43.97 3.17
CA VAL A 590 -3.36 44.64 1.94
C VAL A 590 -2.19 44.75 0.96
N TRP A 591 -2.51 44.88 -0.32
CA TRP A 591 -1.48 44.96 -1.36
C TRP A 591 -0.80 46.32 -1.45
N SER A 592 -1.56 47.40 -1.28
CA SER A 592 -1.02 48.74 -1.40
C SER A 592 -1.63 49.71 -0.41
N VAL A 593 -0.83 50.69 -0.02
CA VAL A 593 -1.22 51.85 0.79
C VAL A 593 -0.58 53.07 0.13
N ARG A 594 -1.42 54.04 -0.25
CA ARG A 594 -0.95 55.23 -1.00
C ARG A 594 -0.64 56.42 -0.11
N ASP A 595 -1.54 56.70 0.82
CA ASP A 595 -1.54 57.83 1.74
C ASP A 595 -2.20 57.41 3.06
N LEU A 596 -2.23 58.31 4.05
CA LEU A 596 -2.77 58.03 5.38
C LEU A 596 -4.27 57.71 5.34
N ASP A 597 -5.06 58.40 4.51
CA ASP A 597 -6.49 58.14 4.37
C ASP A 597 -6.73 56.74 3.76
N ASP A 598 -5.89 56.35 2.80
CA ASP A 598 -5.88 55.00 2.24
C ASP A 598 -5.51 53.96 3.28
N LEU A 599 -4.49 54.20 4.10
CA LEU A 599 -4.12 53.33 5.22
C LEU A 599 -5.31 53.08 6.15
N HIS A 600 -6.04 54.14 6.53
CA HIS A 600 -7.26 54.02 7.34
C HIS A 600 -8.35 53.20 6.63
N ARG A 601 -8.59 53.43 5.34
CA ARG A 601 -9.56 52.64 4.54
C ARG A 601 -9.16 51.17 4.46
N LYS A 602 -7.87 50.87 4.25
CA LYS A 602 -7.32 49.51 4.20
C LYS A 602 -7.40 48.82 5.56
N PHE A 603 -7.19 49.55 6.65
CA PHE A 603 -7.33 48.99 7.99
C PHE A 603 -8.80 48.68 8.33
N ARG A 604 -9.74 49.55 7.90
CA ARG A 604 -11.19 49.24 7.94
C ARG A 604 -11.54 47.99 7.11
N LEU A 605 -10.86 47.78 5.99
CA LEU A 605 -11.01 46.57 5.18
C LEU A 605 -10.56 45.33 5.97
N ILE A 606 -9.40 45.39 6.65
CA ILE A 606 -8.90 44.31 7.53
C ILE A 606 -9.89 44.03 8.66
N GLN A 607 -10.44 45.07 9.31
CA GLN A 607 -11.50 44.91 10.32
C GLN A 607 -12.73 44.20 9.77
N THR A 608 -13.16 44.56 8.56
CA THR A 608 -14.31 43.90 7.90
C THR A 608 -14.01 42.43 7.63
N GLY A 609 -12.79 42.11 7.20
CA GLY A 609 -12.30 40.74 7.08
C GLY A 609 -12.30 39.98 8.40
N ALA A 610 -11.88 40.61 9.51
CA ALA A 610 -11.93 40.02 10.85
C ALA A 610 -13.38 39.66 11.26
N ARG A 611 -14.34 40.56 11.02
CA ARG A 611 -15.77 40.28 11.22
C ARG A 611 -16.24 39.11 10.38
N GLN A 612 -15.79 39.02 9.13
CA GLN A 612 -16.15 37.92 8.25
C GLN A 612 -15.58 36.58 8.71
N LEU A 613 -14.33 36.54 9.18
CA LEU A 613 -13.72 35.34 9.74
C LEU A 613 -14.46 34.84 10.98
N LEU A 614 -14.94 35.74 11.86
CA LEU A 614 -15.82 35.38 12.98
C LEU A 614 -17.13 34.74 12.49
N GLN A 615 -17.76 35.30 11.46
CA GLN A 615 -18.95 34.70 10.85
C GLN A 615 -18.68 33.33 10.21
N MET A 616 -17.43 33.09 9.81
CA MET A 616 -16.97 31.80 9.28
C MET A 616 -16.57 30.81 10.40
N GLY A 617 -16.93 31.11 11.66
CA GLY A 617 -16.86 30.19 12.79
C GLY A 617 -15.49 30.10 13.45
N LEU A 618 -14.64 31.13 13.31
CA LEU A 618 -13.42 31.24 14.09
C LEU A 618 -13.72 31.82 15.48
N GLU A 619 -12.97 31.36 16.49
CA GLU A 619 -13.11 31.83 17.87
C GLU A 619 -12.65 33.29 18.02
N LYS A 620 -13.22 34.01 19.00
CA LYS A 620 -12.91 35.42 19.22
C LYS A 620 -11.48 35.61 19.70
N GLU A 621 -10.95 34.63 20.41
CA GLU A 621 -9.65 34.58 21.04
C GLU A 621 -8.53 34.32 20.03
N LYS A 622 -8.86 33.84 18.83
CA LYS A 622 -7.90 33.56 17.76
C LYS A 622 -7.15 34.84 17.39
N ARG A 623 -5.82 34.77 17.37
CA ARG A 623 -4.99 35.93 17.05
C ARG A 623 -4.93 36.24 15.56
N ILE A 624 -4.87 37.53 15.27
CA ILE A 624 -4.51 38.12 13.99
C ILE A 624 -3.12 38.75 14.13
N ALA A 625 -2.29 38.52 13.13
CA ALA A 625 -1.05 39.26 12.90
C ALA A 625 -1.13 39.99 11.55
N PHE A 626 -0.25 40.96 11.32
CA PHE A 626 -0.29 41.77 10.11
C PHE A 626 0.84 41.43 9.14
N TYR A 627 0.50 41.48 7.85
CA TYR A 627 1.44 41.37 6.75
C TYR A 627 2.12 42.70 6.43
N ASN A 628 3.37 42.65 5.97
CA ASN A 628 3.97 43.82 5.32
C ASN A 628 3.14 44.21 4.09
N THR A 629 2.80 45.48 4.00
CA THR A 629 2.17 46.05 2.80
C THR A 629 3.11 45.88 1.62
N THR A 630 2.63 45.30 0.52
CA THR A 630 3.50 44.97 -0.63
C THR A 630 4.02 46.22 -1.34
N TYR A 631 3.20 47.27 -1.42
CA TYR A 631 3.56 48.57 -1.96
C TYR A 631 3.07 49.66 -1.02
N ASN A 632 3.97 50.23 -0.22
CA ASN A 632 3.65 51.36 0.64
C ASN A 632 4.34 52.62 0.12
N SER A 633 3.56 53.65 -0.19
CA SER A 633 4.08 54.99 -0.52
C SER A 633 3.76 56.03 0.56
N CYS A 634 3.22 55.59 1.71
CA CYS A 634 2.95 56.43 2.86
C CYS A 634 4.13 56.41 3.84
N ASP A 635 4.39 57.53 4.49
CA ASP A 635 5.41 57.67 5.56
C ASP A 635 5.10 56.82 6.81
N VAL A 636 3.94 56.17 6.83
CA VAL A 636 3.43 55.35 7.91
C VAL A 636 3.00 54.00 7.34
N GLU A 637 3.24 52.92 8.09
CA GLU A 637 2.88 51.56 7.72
C GLU A 637 2.15 50.81 8.84
N ILE A 638 1.55 49.68 8.50
CA ILE A 638 0.95 48.77 9.49
C ILE A 638 2.09 48.11 10.29
N ASP A 639 2.02 48.20 11.61
CA ASP A 639 3.00 47.60 12.51
C ASP A 639 2.82 46.07 12.56
N THR A 640 3.66 45.36 11.82
CA THR A 640 3.64 43.89 11.73
C THR A 640 4.10 43.18 13.01
N LEU A 641 4.65 43.91 13.99
CA LEU A 641 5.01 43.36 15.30
C LEU A 641 3.82 43.28 16.25
N LYS A 642 2.69 43.93 15.91
CA LYS A 642 1.48 43.88 16.72
C LYS A 642 0.61 42.69 16.35
N THR A 643 -0.01 42.12 17.37
CA THR A 643 -1.03 41.09 17.24
C THR A 643 -2.27 41.51 18.03
N VAL A 644 -3.44 41.13 17.54
CA VAL A 644 -4.73 41.45 18.15
C VAL A 644 -5.64 40.23 18.06
N THR A 645 -6.61 40.08 18.96
CA THR A 645 -7.59 38.98 18.83
C THR A 645 -8.63 39.29 17.75
N LEU A 646 -9.22 38.26 17.13
CA LEU A 646 -10.29 38.43 16.13
C LEU A 646 -11.47 39.22 16.71
N GLY A 647 -11.85 38.95 17.96
CA GLY A 647 -12.90 39.66 18.67
C GLY A 647 -12.60 41.15 18.82
N GLU A 648 -11.40 41.49 19.31
CA GLU A 648 -10.99 42.88 19.52
C GLU A 648 -10.87 43.63 18.18
N MET A 649 -10.27 43.03 17.15
CA MET A 649 -10.16 43.67 15.83
C MET A 649 -11.54 43.94 15.22
N ALA A 650 -12.47 43.00 15.36
CA ALA A 650 -13.83 43.14 14.84
C ALA A 650 -14.64 44.26 15.52
N SER A 651 -14.35 44.57 16.79
CA SER A 651 -15.01 45.63 17.57
C SER A 651 -14.16 46.90 17.73
N LEU A 652 -13.01 47.01 17.06
CA LEU A 652 -12.10 48.14 17.21
C LEU A 652 -12.74 49.45 16.72
N GLU A 653 -12.68 50.51 17.52
CA GLU A 653 -13.13 51.84 17.09
C GLU A 653 -12.11 52.47 16.14
N GLU A 654 -12.57 53.26 15.17
CA GLU A 654 -11.67 53.87 14.17
C GLU A 654 -10.66 54.84 14.79
N SER A 655 -10.98 55.45 15.93
CA SER A 655 -10.05 56.30 16.68
C SER A 655 -8.81 55.56 17.17
N ASP A 656 -8.89 54.22 17.33
CA ASP A 656 -7.82 53.39 17.86
C ASP A 656 -6.92 52.77 16.77
N TYR A 657 -7.21 53.00 15.48
CA TYR A 657 -6.41 52.46 14.38
C TYR A 657 -4.94 52.88 14.44
N GLY A 658 -4.67 54.12 14.89
CA GLY A 658 -3.32 54.65 15.05
C GLY A 658 -2.42 53.80 15.96
N ARG A 659 -3.01 52.99 16.87
CA ARG A 659 -2.25 52.05 17.71
C ARG A 659 -1.61 50.93 16.90
N PHE A 660 -2.01 50.69 15.66
CA PHE A 660 -1.47 49.64 14.79
C PHE A 660 -0.57 50.19 13.69
N PHE A 661 -0.23 51.47 13.75
CA PHE A 661 0.59 52.13 12.75
C PHE A 661 1.96 52.49 13.33
N ARG A 662 2.99 52.44 12.49
CA ARG A 662 4.36 52.86 12.81
C ARG A 662 4.96 53.66 11.64
N PRO A 663 5.95 54.52 11.88
CA PRO A 663 6.69 55.16 10.78
C PRO A 663 7.27 54.11 9.83
N ALA A 664 7.15 54.31 8.53
CA ALA A 664 7.80 53.46 7.54
C ALA A 664 9.32 53.62 7.67
N ALA A 665 10.05 52.50 7.69
CA ALA A 665 11.51 52.55 7.69
C ALA A 665 12.00 53.03 6.30
N ASP A 666 13.01 53.91 6.29
CA ASP A 666 13.61 54.49 5.09
C ASP A 666 14.32 53.39 4.26
N GLU A 667 13.59 52.67 3.40
CA GLU A 667 14.18 51.75 2.42
C GLU A 667 14.72 52.52 1.21
N MET A 668 15.89 53.17 1.35
CA MET A 668 16.74 53.47 0.20
C MET A 668 18.23 53.48 0.58
N GLY A 669 18.95 52.39 0.24
CA GLY A 669 20.38 52.29 0.51
C GLY A 669 21.11 51.02 0.05
N GLY A 670 20.89 50.57 -1.20
CA GLY A 670 21.91 49.85 -2.00
C GLY A 670 22.17 48.35 -1.76
N VAL A 671 21.82 47.52 -2.76
CA VAL A 671 22.79 46.66 -3.47
C VAL A 671 22.38 46.57 -4.95
N LEU A 672 22.95 47.46 -5.75
CA LEU A 672 23.32 47.19 -7.14
C LEU A 672 24.74 46.61 -7.09
N LEU A 673 24.90 45.31 -7.38
CA LEU A 673 26.17 44.67 -7.76
C LEU A 673 25.78 43.39 -8.55
N THR A 674 25.60 43.49 -9.87
CA THR A 674 26.59 43.35 -10.96
C THR A 674 27.00 41.90 -11.27
N THR A 675 26.85 41.59 -12.56
CA THR A 675 27.20 40.40 -13.37
C THR A 675 26.37 39.13 -13.19
#